data_AF-A0A933WHC0-F1
#
_entry.id   AF-A0A933WHC0-F1
#
_cell.length_a   1.000
_cell.length_b   1.000
_cell.length_c   1.000
_cell.angle_alpha   90.00
_cell.angle_beta   90.00
_cell.angle_gamma   90.00
#
_symmetry.space_group_name_H-M   'P 1'
#
loop_
_entity.id
_entity.type
_entity.pdbx_description
1 polymer ?
#
loop_
_entity_poly.entity_id
_entity_poly.type
_entity_poly.pdbx_seq_one_letter_code
_entity_poly.pdbx_strand_id
1 'polypeptide(L)'
;MSLSEIDTSLFFSINHTLQNNLFDAIMPFITSRNYLLFFPLFIYLFFKDRKKAGIALAIAFASLALSDWSSYILKQIFERPRPCNTLEGVHLLVGCSSSYSMPSNHAANAFAFATPFYILFKERLRYAFIIVALLVGFSRVYVGVHYPSDVLAGALLGVVLAISVIGLYKWSSDRFKEKPYTTILFIFLIALSLFRIYYITRGPLDLSPDEAHYWEWSRRLDWSYYSKGPMIAYLVYLGTSIFGDTVLGIRIMAVIFSAISSILLYILGKKLYDEQVGLSSAVLMQIVPLFSTFGILFTIDSPFIFFWILSLFLFYRSTKNSELRTPNSELNNSSLVTRHPAPYGTGRHSSLIYWFLLGLSIGVGLLTKYTMAFFYLSAFLFLLLSKENRGLLLTKGPYIAFITSLIIFSPVIIWNANHDWVTFRHTAGQAHLSGQWSVVSSQWLEDFLDFFGSQIGIITPILFFMMFYALFRLQKLNHNPQSRFLLWFSVPVIAFFLLKSIHGKVQANWALPGYLTGIIAFSAFYIKRFHSEGRVTRILITTAVLLSVIVTSVAHYPSILNLPSKQDPTSRLRGWEGLGAEVTRIYEGMSAIRPVFIFSDRYQVSSELAFYVNGHPVTYSLNLGHRMNQYDLWPGFNNLLHYDAIFVRIGDTTIPDKVASAFEKVEKRVFTAYTKKQIKIRDYSIFLCYDFKGLKEEKPESY
;
A
#
# COMPACT_ATOMS: atom_id res chain seq x y z
N MET A 1 -39.40 -32.97 5.81
CA MET A 1 -38.74 -32.46 4.59
C MET A 1 -37.44 -31.80 4.98
N SER A 2 -36.36 -32.09 4.26
CA SER A 2 -35.10 -31.33 4.38
C SER A 2 -35.28 -29.90 3.86
N LEU A 3 -34.43 -28.95 4.28
CA LEU A 3 -34.44 -27.57 3.76
C LEU A 3 -34.35 -27.52 2.22
N SER A 4 -33.58 -28.44 1.63
CA SER A 4 -33.46 -28.56 0.17
C SER A 4 -34.76 -29.02 -0.49
N GLU A 5 -35.48 -29.98 0.11
CA GLU A 5 -36.77 -30.44 -0.42
C GLU A 5 -37.84 -29.35 -0.35
N ILE A 6 -37.86 -28.57 0.74
CA ILE A 6 -38.80 -27.45 0.90
C ILE A 6 -38.53 -26.40 -0.18
N ASP A 7 -37.26 -26.04 -0.39
CA ASP A 7 -36.86 -25.00 -1.35
C ASP A 7 -37.14 -25.43 -2.80
N THR A 8 -36.91 -26.70 -3.15
CA THR A 8 -37.28 -27.27 -4.46
C THR A 8 -38.80 -27.38 -4.64
N SER A 9 -39.55 -27.77 -3.61
CA SER A 9 -41.01 -27.83 -3.66
C SER A 9 -41.64 -26.45 -3.86
N LEU A 10 -41.13 -25.43 -3.15
CA LEU A 10 -41.54 -24.05 -3.32
C LEU A 10 -41.15 -23.49 -4.70
N PHE A 11 -39.95 -23.85 -5.19
CA PHE A 11 -39.52 -23.51 -6.53
C PHE A 11 -40.50 -24.03 -7.59
N PHE A 12 -40.80 -25.34 -7.60
CA PHE A 12 -41.74 -25.92 -8.58
C PHE A 12 -43.15 -25.39 -8.41
N SER A 13 -43.60 -25.16 -7.18
CA SER A 13 -44.89 -24.51 -6.93
C SER A 13 -44.97 -23.18 -7.66
N ILE A 14 -43.96 -22.31 -7.53
CA ILE A 14 -43.96 -21.01 -8.22
C ILE A 14 -43.75 -21.15 -9.73
N ASN A 15 -42.78 -21.98 -10.15
CA ASN A 15 -42.36 -22.11 -11.55
C ASN A 15 -43.39 -22.84 -12.42
N HIS A 16 -44.20 -23.74 -11.86
CA HIS A 16 -45.22 -24.50 -12.59
C HIS A 16 -46.66 -24.01 -12.34
N THR A 17 -47.07 -23.80 -11.09
CA THR A 17 -48.50 -23.55 -10.81
C THR A 17 -48.98 -22.15 -11.16
N LEU A 18 -48.06 -21.18 -11.28
CA LEU A 18 -48.39 -19.78 -11.59
C LEU A 18 -48.23 -19.43 -13.07
N GLN A 19 -47.95 -20.42 -13.93
CA GLN A 19 -47.73 -20.23 -15.36
C GLN A 19 -48.96 -19.66 -16.06
N ASN A 20 -48.76 -18.61 -16.85
CA ASN A 20 -49.76 -18.07 -17.76
C ASN A 20 -49.10 -17.12 -18.80
N ASN A 21 -49.76 -16.94 -19.93
CA ASN A 21 -49.26 -16.12 -21.05
C ASN A 21 -48.90 -14.68 -20.65
N LEU A 22 -49.59 -14.09 -19.67
CA LEU A 22 -49.32 -12.73 -19.22
C LEU A 22 -48.02 -12.67 -18.41
N PHE A 23 -47.84 -13.57 -17.43
CA PHE A 23 -46.64 -13.61 -16.60
C PHE A 23 -45.42 -14.09 -17.39
N ASP A 24 -45.58 -14.99 -18.35
CA ASP A 24 -44.48 -15.43 -19.22
C ASP A 24 -43.95 -14.31 -20.10
N ALA A 25 -44.79 -13.33 -20.47
CA ALA A 25 -44.35 -12.13 -21.16
C ALA A 25 -43.73 -11.08 -20.22
N ILE A 26 -44.30 -10.89 -19.03
CA ILE A 26 -43.91 -9.80 -18.11
C ILE A 26 -42.68 -10.16 -17.26
N MET A 27 -42.57 -11.38 -16.75
CA MET A 27 -41.52 -11.75 -15.80
C MET A 27 -40.10 -11.68 -16.40
N PRO A 28 -39.86 -12.09 -17.68
CA PRO A 28 -38.58 -11.85 -18.33
C PRO A 28 -38.24 -10.36 -18.50
N PHE A 29 -39.23 -9.50 -18.75
CA PHE A 29 -39.04 -8.05 -18.83
C PHE A 29 -38.63 -7.47 -17.47
N ILE A 30 -39.34 -7.84 -16.40
CA ILE A 30 -39.03 -7.40 -15.03
C ILE A 30 -37.61 -7.84 -14.65
N THR A 31 -37.23 -9.07 -14.98
CA THR A 31 -35.90 -9.61 -14.65
C THR A 31 -34.79 -8.89 -15.40
N SER A 32 -34.96 -8.62 -16.70
CA SER A 32 -33.90 -8.09 -17.58
C SER A 32 -33.77 -6.57 -17.55
N ARG A 33 -34.86 -5.84 -17.25
CA ARG A 33 -34.93 -4.37 -17.29
C ARG A 33 -35.45 -3.75 -15.99
N ASN A 34 -35.14 -4.36 -14.85
CA ASN A 34 -35.61 -3.93 -13.53
C ASN A 34 -35.37 -2.43 -13.22
N TYR A 35 -34.28 -1.84 -13.71
CA TYR A 35 -33.93 -0.44 -13.50
C TYR A 35 -34.97 0.54 -14.08
N LEU A 36 -35.68 0.15 -15.15
CA LEU A 36 -36.76 0.95 -15.73
C LEU A 36 -37.96 1.09 -14.79
N LEU A 37 -38.16 0.14 -13.88
CA LEU A 37 -39.26 0.16 -12.90
C LEU A 37 -38.98 1.15 -11.76
N PHE A 38 -37.71 1.34 -11.39
CA PHE A 38 -37.31 2.30 -10.35
C PHE A 38 -37.23 3.74 -10.86
N PHE A 39 -36.94 3.94 -12.14
CA PHE A 39 -36.72 5.25 -12.74
C PHE A 39 -37.88 6.25 -12.57
N PRO A 40 -39.15 5.93 -12.90
CA PRO A 40 -40.26 6.87 -12.73
C PRO A 40 -40.52 7.22 -11.25
N LEU A 41 -40.34 6.23 -10.34
CA LEU A 41 -40.46 6.45 -8.90
C LEU A 41 -39.40 7.44 -8.40
N PHE A 42 -38.16 7.30 -8.88
CA PHE A 42 -37.08 8.21 -8.56
C PHE A 42 -37.33 9.62 -9.10
N ILE A 43 -37.73 9.76 -10.37
CA ILE A 43 -38.02 11.05 -11.00
C ILE A 43 -39.04 11.84 -10.18
N TYR A 44 -40.12 11.18 -9.74
CA TYR A 44 -41.13 11.82 -8.89
C TYR A 44 -40.53 12.34 -7.57
N LEU A 45 -39.74 11.53 -6.86
CA LEU A 45 -39.08 11.96 -5.62
C LEU A 45 -38.05 13.07 -5.85
N PHE A 46 -37.35 13.04 -6.99
CA PHE A 46 -36.38 14.05 -7.38
C PHE A 46 -37.00 15.43 -7.59
N PHE A 47 -38.14 15.50 -8.28
CA PHE A 47 -38.86 16.77 -8.45
C PHE A 47 -39.44 17.30 -7.15
N LYS A 48 -39.72 16.43 -6.16
CA LYS A 48 -40.23 16.83 -4.86
C LYS A 48 -39.15 17.37 -3.92
N ASP A 49 -38.03 16.66 -3.78
CA ASP A 49 -36.89 17.06 -2.95
C ASP A 49 -35.58 16.63 -3.59
N ARG A 50 -35.01 17.52 -4.41
CA ARG A 50 -33.80 17.26 -5.19
C ARG A 50 -32.62 16.86 -4.32
N LYS A 51 -32.43 17.51 -3.17
CA LYS A 51 -31.28 17.26 -2.30
C LYS A 51 -31.39 15.89 -1.65
N LYS A 52 -32.55 15.59 -1.07
CA LYS A 52 -32.78 14.30 -0.40
C LYS A 52 -32.83 13.14 -1.38
N ALA A 53 -33.43 13.33 -2.55
CA ALA A 53 -33.43 12.34 -3.63
C ALA A 53 -32.02 12.09 -4.16
N GLY A 54 -31.21 13.13 -4.34
CA GLY A 54 -29.80 13.00 -4.73
C GLY A 54 -28.97 12.20 -3.71
N ILE A 55 -29.16 12.48 -2.41
CA ILE A 55 -28.51 11.72 -1.33
C ILE A 55 -28.95 10.26 -1.34
N ALA A 56 -30.26 9.99 -1.41
CA ALA A 56 -30.80 8.64 -1.45
C ALA A 56 -30.29 7.86 -2.66
N LEU A 57 -30.18 8.52 -3.83
CA LEU A 57 -29.62 7.92 -5.04
C LEU A 57 -28.14 7.58 -4.89
N ALA A 58 -27.33 8.48 -4.32
CA ALA A 58 -25.91 8.21 -4.06
C ALA A 58 -25.73 7.02 -3.11
N ILE A 59 -26.54 6.94 -2.04
CA ILE A 59 -26.54 5.81 -1.10
C ILE A 59 -27.01 4.52 -1.80
N ALA A 60 -28.03 4.59 -2.66
CA ALA A 60 -28.52 3.44 -3.43
C ALA A 60 -27.46 2.88 -4.38
N PHE A 61 -26.73 3.73 -5.11
CA PHE A 61 -25.63 3.27 -5.95
C PHE A 61 -24.44 2.71 -5.15
N ALA A 62 -24.08 3.34 -4.03
CA ALA A 62 -23.05 2.80 -3.14
C ALA A 62 -23.44 1.42 -2.58
N SER A 63 -24.70 1.27 -2.18
CA SER A 63 -25.24 0.00 -1.67
C SER A 63 -25.30 -1.07 -2.77
N LEU A 64 -25.66 -0.69 -4.00
CA LEU A 64 -25.67 -1.58 -5.16
C LEU A 64 -24.27 -2.08 -5.51
N ALA A 65 -23.27 -1.19 -5.57
CA ALA A 65 -21.89 -1.57 -5.84
C ALA A 65 -21.35 -2.53 -4.77
N LEU A 66 -21.64 -2.26 -3.49
CA LEU A 66 -21.25 -3.12 -2.37
C LEU A 66 -21.96 -4.49 -2.41
N SER A 67 -23.24 -4.49 -2.77
CA SER A 67 -24.07 -5.70 -2.93
C SER A 67 -23.56 -6.60 -4.05
N ASP A 68 -23.22 -6.02 -5.20
CA ASP A 68 -22.73 -6.80 -6.34
C ASP A 68 -21.36 -7.42 -6.04
N TRP A 69 -20.45 -6.64 -5.44
CA TRP A 69 -19.14 -7.15 -5.02
C TRP A 69 -19.25 -8.26 -3.96
N SER A 70 -20.10 -8.07 -2.95
CA SER A 70 -20.32 -9.07 -1.89
C SER A 70 -20.95 -10.35 -2.46
N SER A 71 -21.91 -10.21 -3.38
CA SER A 71 -22.56 -11.36 -4.04
C SER A 71 -21.57 -12.16 -4.88
N TYR A 72 -20.64 -11.49 -5.57
CA TYR A 72 -19.57 -12.16 -6.32
C TYR A 72 -18.68 -13.03 -5.43
N ILE A 73 -18.27 -12.51 -4.26
CA ILE A 73 -17.44 -13.25 -3.30
C ILE A 73 -18.22 -14.43 -2.72
N LEU A 74 -19.43 -14.19 -2.21
CA LEU A 74 -20.24 -15.22 -1.55
C LEU A 74 -20.58 -16.39 -2.48
N LYS A 75 -20.74 -16.13 -3.78
CA LYS A 75 -20.96 -17.18 -4.79
C LYS A 75 -19.81 -18.17 -4.85
N GLN A 76 -18.57 -17.71 -4.75
CA GLN A 76 -17.39 -18.59 -4.76
C GLN A 76 -17.24 -19.35 -3.44
N ILE A 77 -17.93 -18.93 -2.37
CA ILE A 77 -17.91 -19.61 -1.08
C ILE A 77 -19.01 -20.68 -1.01
N PHE A 78 -20.22 -20.36 -1.48
CA PHE A 78 -21.34 -21.30 -1.41
C PHE A 78 -21.35 -22.33 -2.54
N GLU A 79 -20.85 -21.97 -3.73
CA GLU A 79 -20.75 -22.83 -4.90
C GLU A 79 -22.05 -23.55 -5.30
N ARG A 80 -23.20 -23.01 -4.90
CA ARG A 80 -24.49 -23.66 -5.11
C ARG A 80 -24.85 -23.70 -6.60
N PRO A 81 -25.15 -24.86 -7.20
CA PRO A 81 -25.59 -24.94 -8.58
C PRO A 81 -27.00 -24.37 -8.77
N ARG A 82 -27.32 -23.91 -9.98
CA ARG A 82 -28.64 -23.35 -10.32
C ARG A 82 -29.69 -24.43 -10.54
N PRO A 83 -30.98 -24.14 -10.28
CA PRO A 83 -32.07 -25.08 -10.56
C PRO A 83 -32.10 -25.50 -12.04
N CYS A 84 -31.93 -24.55 -12.97
CA CYS A 84 -31.91 -24.84 -14.41
C CYS A 84 -30.74 -25.71 -14.91
N ASN A 85 -29.69 -25.93 -14.10
CA ASN A 85 -28.58 -26.82 -14.44
C ASN A 85 -28.69 -28.21 -13.78
N THR A 86 -29.60 -28.38 -12.82
CA THR A 86 -29.62 -29.57 -11.92
C THR A 86 -30.97 -30.24 -11.81
N LEU A 87 -32.07 -29.50 -11.97
CA LEU A 87 -33.42 -30.03 -11.91
C LEU A 87 -33.95 -30.29 -13.32
N GLU A 88 -34.62 -31.43 -13.51
CA GLU A 88 -35.36 -31.73 -14.73
C GLU A 88 -36.76 -31.07 -14.69
N GLY A 89 -37.31 -30.75 -15.86
CA GLY A 89 -38.66 -30.19 -15.98
C GLY A 89 -38.80 -28.72 -15.56
N VAL A 90 -37.70 -27.96 -15.46
CA VAL A 90 -37.74 -26.52 -15.15
C VAL A 90 -38.33 -25.75 -16.35
N HIS A 91 -39.36 -24.93 -16.09
CA HIS A 91 -39.87 -23.99 -17.08
C HIS A 91 -38.95 -22.77 -17.16
N LEU A 92 -38.07 -22.76 -18.16
CA LEU A 92 -37.03 -21.76 -18.32
C LEU A 92 -37.43 -20.71 -19.36
N LEU A 93 -37.58 -19.46 -18.92
CA LEU A 93 -38.01 -18.34 -19.78
C LEU A 93 -36.87 -17.40 -20.18
N VAL A 94 -35.65 -17.62 -19.65
CA VAL A 94 -34.45 -16.82 -19.93
C VAL A 94 -33.22 -17.74 -19.95
N GLY A 95 -32.12 -17.34 -20.59
CA GLY A 95 -30.90 -18.16 -20.63
C GLY A 95 -30.37 -18.54 -19.24
N CYS A 96 -29.96 -19.80 -19.06
CA CYS A 96 -29.33 -20.28 -17.83
C CYS A 96 -27.82 -20.01 -17.84
N SER A 97 -27.31 -19.40 -16.77
CA SER A 97 -25.89 -19.07 -16.62
C SER A 97 -25.11 -20.24 -16.00
N SER A 98 -23.84 -20.39 -16.35
CA SER A 98 -22.91 -21.31 -15.68
C SER A 98 -22.43 -20.83 -14.30
N SER A 99 -22.75 -19.59 -13.90
CA SER A 99 -22.40 -19.06 -12.58
C SER A 99 -23.23 -19.67 -11.43
N TYR A 100 -22.68 -19.69 -10.21
CA TYR A 100 -23.37 -20.15 -9.02
C TYR A 100 -24.66 -19.35 -8.69
N SER A 101 -25.61 -20.02 -8.04
CA SER A 101 -26.98 -19.54 -7.81
C SER A 101 -27.10 -18.61 -6.60
N MET A 102 -26.44 -18.92 -5.48
CA MET A 102 -26.64 -18.25 -4.19
C MET A 102 -25.52 -17.23 -3.88
N PRO A 103 -25.84 -16.00 -3.45
CA PRO A 103 -27.16 -15.36 -3.46
C PRO A 103 -27.56 -14.85 -4.87
N SER A 104 -28.84 -14.53 -5.06
CA SER A 104 -29.32 -13.92 -6.31
C SER A 104 -28.90 -12.44 -6.42
N ASN A 105 -27.96 -12.11 -7.32
CA ASN A 105 -27.53 -10.71 -7.56
C ASN A 105 -28.70 -9.78 -7.93
N HIS A 106 -29.69 -10.26 -8.70
CA HIS A 106 -30.83 -9.43 -9.10
C HIS A 106 -31.69 -9.03 -7.90
N ALA A 107 -31.93 -9.99 -6.99
CA ALA A 107 -32.64 -9.72 -5.75
C ALA A 107 -31.80 -8.80 -4.84
N ALA A 108 -30.52 -9.14 -4.63
CA ALA A 108 -29.63 -8.35 -3.80
C ALA A 108 -29.52 -6.88 -4.25
N ASN A 109 -29.28 -6.65 -5.54
CA ASN A 109 -29.13 -5.31 -6.11
C ASN A 109 -30.46 -4.53 -6.08
N ALA A 110 -31.60 -5.19 -6.32
CA ALA A 110 -32.91 -4.54 -6.25
C ALA A 110 -33.26 -4.09 -4.82
N PHE A 111 -33.03 -4.95 -3.82
CA PHE A 111 -33.25 -4.60 -2.42
C PHE A 111 -32.22 -3.57 -1.92
N ALA A 112 -30.96 -3.66 -2.33
CA ALA A 112 -29.93 -2.67 -2.01
C ALA A 112 -30.27 -1.27 -2.57
N PHE A 113 -30.85 -1.21 -3.77
CA PHE A 113 -31.29 0.05 -4.38
C PHE A 113 -32.57 0.61 -3.75
N ALA A 114 -33.54 -0.25 -3.44
CA ALA A 114 -34.84 0.15 -2.91
C ALA A 114 -34.80 0.63 -1.44
N THR A 115 -33.96 0.00 -0.62
CA THR A 115 -33.91 0.23 0.84
C THR A 115 -33.59 1.69 1.24
N PRO A 116 -32.65 2.41 0.61
CA PRO A 116 -32.40 3.82 0.91
C PRO A 116 -33.61 4.72 0.68
N PHE A 117 -34.37 4.50 -0.40
CA PHE A 117 -35.60 5.24 -0.65
C PHE A 117 -36.67 4.89 0.39
N TYR A 118 -36.78 3.62 0.78
CA TYR A 118 -37.70 3.18 1.84
C TYR A 118 -37.42 3.87 3.19
N ILE A 119 -36.15 3.92 3.61
CA ILE A 119 -35.75 4.43 4.93
C ILE A 119 -35.71 5.95 4.99
N LEU A 120 -35.24 6.63 3.94
CA LEU A 120 -35.04 8.07 3.98
C LEU A 120 -36.34 8.85 3.74
N PHE A 121 -37.30 8.30 2.98
CA PHE A 121 -38.56 8.97 2.65
C PHE A 121 -39.71 8.55 3.58
N LYS A 122 -40.69 9.44 3.76
CA LYS A 122 -41.89 9.22 4.60
C LYS A 122 -43.16 9.03 3.76
N GLU A 123 -43.08 9.30 2.47
CA GLU A 123 -44.15 9.22 1.49
C GLU A 123 -44.62 7.79 1.28
N ARG A 124 -45.90 7.60 0.93
CA ARG A 124 -46.44 6.28 0.56
C ARG A 124 -45.69 5.65 -0.63
N LEU A 125 -45.10 6.47 -1.52
CA LEU A 125 -44.31 5.99 -2.65
C LEU A 125 -43.08 5.15 -2.24
N ARG A 126 -42.61 5.29 -0.99
CA ARG A 126 -41.50 4.49 -0.45
C ARG A 126 -41.77 2.98 -0.50
N TYR A 127 -43.04 2.58 -0.37
CA TYR A 127 -43.46 1.18 -0.44
C TYR A 127 -43.38 0.64 -1.88
N ALA A 128 -43.56 1.49 -2.89
CA ALA A 128 -43.47 1.08 -4.29
C ALA A 128 -42.06 0.57 -4.65
N PHE A 129 -41.01 1.17 -4.07
CA PHE A 129 -39.63 0.68 -4.26
C PHE A 129 -39.44 -0.75 -3.74
N ILE A 130 -39.99 -1.08 -2.58
CA ILE A 130 -39.91 -2.43 -2.01
C ILE A 130 -40.78 -3.42 -2.81
N ILE A 131 -41.96 -2.99 -3.27
CA ILE A 131 -42.81 -3.81 -4.14
C ILE A 131 -42.08 -4.16 -5.44
N VAL A 132 -41.41 -3.19 -6.08
CA VAL A 132 -40.59 -3.45 -7.26
C VAL A 132 -39.46 -4.44 -6.94
N ALA A 133 -38.76 -4.30 -5.81
CA ALA A 133 -37.71 -5.24 -5.42
C ALA A 133 -38.25 -6.67 -5.17
N LEU A 134 -39.42 -6.79 -4.56
CA LEU A 134 -40.13 -8.06 -4.38
C LEU A 134 -40.53 -8.69 -5.72
N LEU A 135 -41.06 -7.90 -6.66
CA LEU A 135 -41.39 -8.34 -8.00
C LEU A 135 -40.15 -8.84 -8.76
N VAL A 136 -39.02 -8.14 -8.63
CA VAL A 136 -37.74 -8.59 -9.21
C VAL A 136 -37.32 -9.92 -8.60
N GLY A 137 -37.34 -10.05 -7.28
CA GLY A 137 -37.03 -11.32 -6.60
C GLY A 137 -37.92 -12.47 -7.04
N PHE A 138 -39.24 -12.26 -7.04
CA PHE A 138 -40.22 -13.24 -7.50
C PHE A 138 -39.98 -13.66 -8.95
N SER A 139 -39.68 -12.72 -9.85
CA SER A 139 -39.40 -13.01 -11.26
C SER A 139 -38.24 -14.01 -11.42
N ARG A 140 -37.24 -14.03 -10.52
CA ARG A 140 -36.08 -14.92 -10.61
C ARG A 140 -36.41 -16.39 -10.34
N VAL A 141 -37.38 -16.63 -9.45
CA VAL A 141 -37.91 -17.97 -9.19
C VAL A 141 -38.83 -18.38 -10.33
N TYR A 142 -39.72 -17.48 -10.74
CA TYR A 142 -40.68 -17.71 -11.82
C TYR A 142 -40.01 -18.11 -13.14
N VAL A 143 -38.96 -17.40 -13.57
CA VAL A 143 -38.26 -17.71 -14.84
C VAL A 143 -37.30 -18.90 -14.76
N GLY A 144 -37.21 -19.57 -13.61
CA GLY A 144 -36.53 -20.87 -13.48
C GLY A 144 -35.03 -20.83 -13.16
N VAL A 145 -34.47 -19.69 -12.73
CA VAL A 145 -33.00 -19.50 -12.65
C VAL A 145 -32.43 -19.43 -11.23
N HIS A 146 -33.27 -19.33 -10.21
CA HIS A 146 -32.88 -19.29 -8.80
C HIS A 146 -33.93 -19.98 -7.90
N TYR A 147 -33.47 -20.55 -6.80
CA TYR A 147 -34.35 -21.06 -5.74
C TYR A 147 -34.91 -19.90 -4.89
N PRO A 148 -36.07 -20.08 -4.22
CA PRO A 148 -36.61 -19.11 -3.27
C PRO A 148 -35.60 -18.68 -2.20
N SER A 149 -34.83 -19.60 -1.62
CA SER A 149 -33.81 -19.26 -0.63
C SER A 149 -32.65 -18.42 -1.19
N ASP A 150 -32.29 -18.57 -2.48
CA ASP A 150 -31.28 -17.72 -3.13
C ASP A 150 -31.75 -16.26 -3.22
N VAL A 151 -33.05 -16.07 -3.47
CA VAL A 151 -33.71 -14.76 -3.52
C VAL A 151 -33.82 -14.16 -2.14
N LEU A 152 -34.21 -14.94 -1.12
CA LEU A 152 -34.26 -14.48 0.27
C LEU A 152 -32.87 -14.09 0.79
N ALA A 153 -31.84 -14.90 0.53
CA ALA A 153 -30.47 -14.58 0.89
C ALA A 153 -29.98 -13.31 0.18
N GLY A 154 -30.29 -13.15 -1.11
CA GLY A 154 -30.01 -11.92 -1.85
C GLY A 154 -30.72 -10.71 -1.26
N ALA A 155 -32.03 -10.80 -1.01
CA ALA A 155 -32.81 -9.71 -0.42
C ALA A 155 -32.28 -9.28 0.94
N LEU A 156 -31.99 -10.24 1.83
CA LEU A 156 -31.43 -9.97 3.16
C LEU A 156 -30.06 -9.28 3.05
N LEU A 157 -29.17 -9.79 2.18
CA LEU A 157 -27.87 -9.20 1.93
C LEU A 157 -28.02 -7.74 1.46
N GLY A 158 -28.88 -7.49 0.46
CA GLY A 158 -29.12 -6.15 -0.07
C GLY A 158 -29.65 -5.16 0.97
N VAL A 159 -30.61 -5.58 1.81
CA VAL A 159 -31.15 -4.76 2.90
C VAL A 159 -30.09 -4.45 3.96
N VAL A 160 -29.35 -5.47 4.43
CA VAL A 160 -28.31 -5.30 5.47
C VAL A 160 -27.20 -4.36 4.98
N LEU A 161 -26.74 -4.53 3.75
CA LEU A 161 -25.73 -3.66 3.16
C LEU A 161 -26.24 -2.22 3.02
N ALA A 162 -27.47 -2.03 2.53
CA ALA A 162 -28.06 -0.70 2.41
C ALA A 162 -28.24 -0.01 3.78
N ILE A 163 -28.72 -0.73 4.81
CA ILE A 163 -28.81 -0.21 6.18
C ILE A 163 -27.43 0.20 6.70
N SER A 164 -26.41 -0.62 6.43
CA SER A 164 -25.02 -0.33 6.82
C SER A 164 -24.49 0.94 6.16
N VAL A 165 -24.73 1.13 4.85
CA VAL A 165 -24.34 2.34 4.12
C VAL A 165 -25.10 3.57 4.64
N ILE A 166 -26.40 3.45 4.94
CA ILE A 166 -27.19 4.53 5.54
C ILE A 166 -26.67 4.89 6.93
N GLY A 167 -26.35 3.88 7.76
CA GLY A 167 -25.76 4.06 9.08
C GLY A 167 -24.43 4.80 9.00
N LEU A 168 -23.56 4.40 8.07
CA LEU A 168 -22.29 5.06 7.80
C LEU A 168 -22.48 6.50 7.32
N TYR A 169 -23.45 6.75 6.43
CA TYR A 169 -23.80 8.10 5.98
C TYR A 169 -24.27 8.99 7.13
N LYS A 170 -25.17 8.49 7.99
CA LYS A 170 -25.66 9.26 9.15
C LYS A 170 -24.53 9.55 10.13
N TRP A 171 -23.77 8.52 10.51
CA TRP A 171 -22.61 8.67 11.39
C TRP A 171 -21.59 9.66 10.85
N SER A 172 -21.23 9.55 9.57
CA SER A 172 -20.28 10.47 8.93
C SER A 172 -20.84 11.88 8.81
N SER A 173 -22.13 12.05 8.53
CA SER A 173 -22.78 13.36 8.47
C SER A 173 -22.80 14.06 9.82
N ASP A 174 -23.14 13.36 10.89
CA ASP A 174 -23.17 13.94 12.24
C ASP A 174 -21.75 14.21 12.75
N ARG A 175 -20.81 13.29 12.53
CA ARG A 175 -19.41 13.51 12.85
C ARG A 175 -18.80 14.67 12.04
N PHE A 176 -19.20 14.86 10.79
CA PHE A 176 -18.73 15.98 9.96
C PHE A 176 -19.16 17.33 10.53
N LYS A 177 -20.36 17.44 11.12
CA LYS A 177 -20.83 18.66 11.78
C LYS A 177 -19.96 19.02 12.99
N GLU A 178 -19.52 18.02 13.76
CA GLU A 178 -18.69 18.24 14.96
C GLU A 178 -17.19 18.34 14.67
N LYS A 179 -16.67 17.47 13.79
CA LYS A 179 -15.23 17.27 13.54
C LYS A 179 -14.97 17.10 12.03
N PRO A 180 -15.17 18.15 11.22
CA PRO A 180 -15.12 18.06 9.75
C PRO A 180 -13.78 17.55 9.24
N TYR A 181 -12.65 18.08 9.75
CA TYR A 181 -11.31 17.71 9.28
C TYR A 181 -10.98 16.23 9.49
N THR A 182 -11.19 15.70 10.70
CA THR A 182 -10.97 14.26 10.95
C THR A 182 -11.89 13.39 10.12
N THR A 183 -13.13 13.83 9.90
CA THR A 183 -14.12 13.06 9.12
C THR A 183 -13.69 12.99 7.65
N ILE A 184 -13.28 14.12 7.07
CA ILE A 184 -12.72 14.18 5.71
C ILE A 184 -11.50 13.26 5.61
N LEU A 185 -10.57 13.34 6.58
CA LEU A 185 -9.37 12.51 6.57
C LEU A 185 -9.71 11.02 6.59
N PHE A 186 -10.59 10.57 7.50
CA PHE A 186 -10.95 9.16 7.59
C PHE A 186 -11.66 8.65 6.34
N ILE A 187 -12.60 9.42 5.78
CA ILE A 187 -13.28 9.05 4.53
C ILE A 187 -12.26 8.95 3.40
N PHE A 188 -11.38 9.94 3.26
CA PHE A 188 -10.33 9.96 2.25
C PHE A 188 -9.39 8.74 2.37
N LEU A 189 -8.90 8.44 3.59
CA LEU A 189 -7.99 7.32 3.82
C LEU A 189 -8.66 5.96 3.63
N ILE A 190 -9.93 5.80 4.02
CA ILE A 190 -10.68 4.56 3.77
C ILE A 190 -10.87 4.37 2.27
N ALA A 191 -11.35 5.39 1.56
CA ALA A 191 -11.54 5.32 0.11
C ALA A 191 -10.23 5.01 -0.62
N LEU A 192 -9.14 5.67 -0.25
CA LEU A 192 -7.83 5.42 -0.84
C LEU A 192 -7.29 4.03 -0.50
N SER A 193 -7.48 3.55 0.73
CA SER A 193 -7.02 2.21 1.14
C SER A 193 -7.78 1.12 0.41
N LEU A 194 -9.10 1.28 0.24
CA LEU A 194 -9.92 0.36 -0.57
C LEU A 194 -9.50 0.38 -2.04
N PHE A 195 -9.25 1.56 -2.60
CA PHE A 195 -8.70 1.68 -3.95
C PHE A 195 -7.34 0.97 -4.08
N ARG A 196 -6.45 1.12 -3.10
CA ARG A 196 -5.13 0.45 -3.11
C ARG A 196 -5.25 -1.06 -3.00
N ILE A 197 -6.13 -1.58 -2.16
CA ILE A 197 -6.39 -3.03 -2.06
C ILE A 197 -6.95 -3.55 -3.39
N TYR A 198 -7.90 -2.84 -3.99
CA TYR A 198 -8.39 -3.16 -5.33
C TYR A 198 -7.26 -3.12 -6.38
N TYR A 199 -6.42 -2.10 -6.36
CA TYR A 199 -5.28 -1.96 -7.26
C TYR A 199 -4.25 -3.08 -7.05
N ILE A 200 -3.96 -3.48 -5.81
CA ILE A 200 -3.02 -4.56 -5.51
C ILE A 200 -3.53 -5.90 -6.05
N THR A 201 -4.84 -6.15 -5.94
CA THR A 201 -5.46 -7.43 -6.32
C THR A 201 -5.83 -7.51 -7.81
N ARG A 202 -6.09 -6.37 -8.47
CA ARG A 202 -6.57 -6.32 -9.87
C ARG A 202 -5.68 -5.52 -10.80
N GLY A 203 -4.67 -4.85 -10.27
CA GLY A 203 -3.75 -4.00 -11.01
C GLY A 203 -2.84 -4.77 -11.94
N PRO A 204 -2.13 -4.07 -12.83
CA PRO A 204 -1.31 -4.68 -13.86
C PRO A 204 0.14 -4.97 -13.41
N LEU A 205 0.45 -4.80 -12.12
CA LEU A 205 1.81 -4.85 -11.60
C LEU A 205 2.02 -6.10 -10.73
N ASP A 206 2.90 -6.95 -11.22
CA ASP A 206 3.52 -8.05 -10.49
C ASP A 206 4.38 -7.51 -9.34
N LEU A 207 4.94 -8.40 -8.52
CA LEU A 207 5.92 -8.03 -7.52
C LEU A 207 7.11 -7.31 -8.16
N SER A 208 7.70 -6.42 -7.38
CA SER A 208 9.05 -5.95 -7.66
C SER A 208 10.07 -7.00 -7.24
N PRO A 209 11.25 -7.01 -7.87
CA PRO A 209 12.30 -7.92 -7.44
C PRO A 209 12.70 -7.76 -5.98
N ASP A 210 12.60 -6.53 -5.44
CA ASP A 210 12.85 -6.28 -4.02
C ASP A 210 11.76 -6.92 -3.14
N GLU A 211 10.48 -6.81 -3.51
CA GLU A 211 9.37 -7.44 -2.77
C GLU A 211 9.47 -8.97 -2.76
N ALA A 212 9.73 -9.58 -3.92
CA ALA A 212 9.93 -11.03 -4.02
C ALA A 212 11.14 -11.48 -3.18
N HIS A 213 12.22 -10.69 -3.19
CA HIS A 213 13.40 -10.99 -2.39
C HIS A 213 13.17 -10.83 -0.88
N TYR A 214 12.43 -9.80 -0.45
CA TYR A 214 12.03 -9.67 0.97
C TYR A 214 11.05 -10.75 1.40
N TRP A 215 10.23 -11.27 0.49
CA TRP A 215 9.41 -12.45 0.76
C TRP A 215 10.27 -13.70 0.93
N GLU A 216 11.31 -13.92 0.12
CA GLU A 216 12.29 -14.99 0.35
C GLU A 216 12.99 -14.86 1.73
N TRP A 217 13.24 -13.64 2.19
CA TRP A 217 13.74 -13.40 3.55
C TRP A 217 12.69 -13.77 4.60
N SER A 218 11.42 -13.47 4.35
CA SER A 218 10.31 -13.78 5.26
C SER A 218 10.12 -15.29 5.48
N ARG A 219 10.55 -16.12 4.52
CA ARG A 219 10.58 -17.59 4.63
C ARG A 219 11.74 -18.10 5.50
N ARG A 220 12.76 -17.27 5.74
CA ARG A 220 13.99 -17.58 6.49
C ARG A 220 14.29 -16.45 7.47
N LEU A 221 13.46 -16.34 8.52
CA LEU A 221 13.57 -15.27 9.50
C LEU A 221 14.91 -15.29 10.22
N ASP A 222 15.59 -14.15 10.23
CA ASP A 222 16.90 -13.97 10.87
C ASP A 222 17.00 -12.58 11.53
N TRP A 223 18.04 -12.32 12.30
CA TRP A 223 18.25 -11.06 13.04
C TRP A 223 18.75 -9.90 12.16
N SER A 224 19.29 -10.19 10.98
CA SER A 224 19.60 -9.22 9.93
C SER A 224 19.77 -9.95 8.59
N TYR A 225 19.92 -9.19 7.51
CA TYR A 225 20.12 -9.69 6.16
C TYR A 225 21.25 -8.92 5.50
N TYR A 226 21.75 -9.47 4.39
CA TYR A 226 22.88 -8.98 3.63
C TYR A 226 22.87 -7.48 3.37
N SER A 227 21.70 -6.88 3.06
CA SER A 227 21.65 -5.46 2.69
C SER A 227 20.90 -4.56 3.67
N LYS A 228 20.10 -5.11 4.60
CA LYS A 228 19.18 -4.36 5.48
C LYS A 228 18.96 -5.08 6.82
N GLY A 229 18.31 -4.38 7.76
CA GLY A 229 17.79 -4.98 8.98
C GLY A 229 16.56 -5.87 8.70
N PRO A 230 16.08 -6.61 9.72
CA PRO A 230 15.15 -7.72 9.51
C PRO A 230 13.67 -7.29 9.43
N MET A 231 13.34 -6.03 9.75
CA MET A 231 11.96 -5.61 9.96
C MET A 231 11.06 -5.84 8.73
N ILE A 232 11.59 -5.64 7.52
CA ILE A 232 10.79 -5.84 6.30
C ILE A 232 10.39 -7.31 6.12
N ALA A 233 11.28 -8.25 6.42
CA ALA A 233 10.98 -9.69 6.37
C ALA A 233 9.92 -10.07 7.41
N TYR A 234 10.01 -9.52 8.63
CA TYR A 234 9.01 -9.77 9.69
C TYR A 234 7.63 -9.24 9.32
N LEU A 235 7.56 -8.06 8.69
CA LEU A 235 6.29 -7.47 8.28
C LEU A 235 5.68 -8.19 7.07
N VAL A 236 6.52 -8.65 6.13
CA VAL A 236 6.06 -9.50 5.01
C VAL A 236 5.52 -10.83 5.54
N TYR A 237 6.25 -11.48 6.46
CA TYR A 237 5.81 -12.72 7.11
C TYR A 237 4.45 -12.54 7.81
N LEU A 238 4.27 -11.44 8.55
CA LEU A 238 3.00 -11.12 9.19
C LEU A 238 1.86 -10.98 8.15
N GLY A 239 2.12 -10.30 7.03
CA GLY A 239 1.14 -10.13 5.96
C GLY A 239 0.75 -11.44 5.28
N THR A 240 1.74 -12.28 4.92
CA THR A 240 1.50 -13.55 4.24
C THR A 240 0.94 -14.63 5.17
N SER A 241 1.22 -14.57 6.48
CA SER A 241 0.59 -15.48 7.46
C SER A 241 -0.93 -15.29 7.56
N ILE A 242 -1.45 -14.11 7.21
CA ILE A 242 -2.88 -13.77 7.30
C ILE A 242 -3.58 -13.93 5.94
N PHE A 243 -2.94 -13.51 4.85
CA PHE A 243 -3.55 -13.45 3.51
C PHE A 243 -2.93 -14.45 2.50
N GLY A 244 -2.12 -15.39 2.99
CA GLY A 244 -1.36 -16.35 2.18
C GLY A 244 -0.18 -15.72 1.43
N ASP A 245 0.58 -16.56 0.74
CA ASP A 245 1.68 -16.17 -0.16
C ASP A 245 1.13 -15.56 -1.46
N THR A 246 0.45 -14.43 -1.32
CA THR A 246 -0.17 -13.69 -2.39
C THR A 246 0.42 -12.29 -2.50
N VAL A 247 0.27 -11.64 -3.65
CA VAL A 247 0.66 -10.24 -3.84
C VAL A 247 -0.02 -9.33 -2.81
N LEU A 248 -1.26 -9.65 -2.41
CA LEU A 248 -1.97 -8.96 -1.34
C LEU A 248 -1.31 -9.19 0.02
N GLY A 249 -0.95 -10.43 0.36
CA GLY A 249 -0.26 -10.76 1.61
C GLY A 249 1.05 -9.99 1.78
N ILE A 250 1.83 -9.84 0.72
CA ILE A 250 3.06 -9.03 0.74
C ILE A 250 2.75 -7.53 0.88
N ARG A 251 1.79 -7.01 0.11
CA ARG A 251 1.57 -5.54 -0.01
C ARG A 251 0.61 -4.93 1.00
N ILE A 252 -0.18 -5.70 1.74
CA ILE A 252 -1.20 -5.16 2.65
C ILE A 252 -0.61 -4.23 3.72
N MET A 253 0.61 -4.54 4.18
CA MET A 253 1.31 -3.71 5.16
C MET A 253 1.66 -2.32 4.61
N ALA A 254 1.93 -2.17 3.30
CA ALA A 254 2.14 -0.86 2.68
C ALA A 254 0.91 0.04 2.84
N VAL A 255 -0.30 -0.52 2.65
CA VAL A 255 -1.57 0.21 2.79
C VAL A 255 -1.77 0.65 4.24
N ILE A 256 -1.54 -0.24 5.20
CA ILE A 256 -1.68 0.03 6.64
C ILE A 256 -0.68 1.10 7.09
N PHE A 257 0.61 0.92 6.81
CA PHE A 257 1.65 1.89 7.20
C PHE A 257 1.41 3.26 6.55
N SER A 258 0.97 3.30 5.30
CA SER A 258 0.65 4.57 4.63
C SER A 258 -0.53 5.30 5.29
N ALA A 259 -1.62 4.59 5.61
CA ALA A 259 -2.78 5.18 6.27
C ALA A 259 -2.43 5.71 7.68
N ILE A 260 -1.74 4.90 8.50
CA ILE A 260 -1.36 5.30 9.86
C ILE A 260 -0.36 6.46 9.83
N SER A 261 0.60 6.43 8.90
CA SER A 261 1.55 7.54 8.70
C SER A 261 0.84 8.86 8.40
N SER A 262 -0.19 8.83 7.54
CA SER A 262 -1.01 10.01 7.24
C SER A 262 -1.75 10.53 8.47
N ILE A 263 -2.31 9.64 9.30
CA ILE A 263 -2.95 10.01 10.57
C ILE A 263 -1.95 10.65 11.53
N LEU A 264 -0.75 10.08 11.68
CA LEU A 264 0.30 10.64 12.54
C LEU A 264 0.77 12.01 12.03
N LEU A 265 0.91 12.17 10.71
CA LEU A 265 1.29 13.45 10.10
C LEU A 265 0.19 14.51 10.29
N TYR A 266 -1.08 14.12 10.19
CA TYR A 266 -2.22 14.97 10.54
C TYR A 266 -2.15 15.43 12.00
N ILE A 267 -1.91 14.51 12.94
CA ILE A 267 -1.81 14.84 14.37
C ILE A 267 -0.63 15.78 14.62
N LEU A 268 0.52 15.54 13.99
CA LEU A 268 1.71 16.39 14.13
C LEU A 268 1.47 17.79 13.55
N GLY A 269 0.94 17.90 12.33
CA GLY A 269 0.60 19.18 11.68
C GLY A 269 -0.43 19.98 12.48
N LYS A 270 -1.47 19.30 13.00
CA LYS A 270 -2.46 19.89 13.90
C LYS A 270 -1.84 20.46 15.17
N LYS A 271 -0.90 19.75 15.79
CA LYS A 271 -0.24 20.19 17.02
C LYS A 271 0.74 21.33 16.80
N LEU A 272 1.42 21.35 15.65
CA LEU A 272 2.36 22.41 15.31
C LEU A 272 1.63 23.70 14.91
N TYR A 273 0.48 23.58 14.25
CA TYR A 273 -0.30 24.73 13.76
C TYR A 273 -1.80 24.56 14.07
N ASP A 274 -2.55 23.90 13.18
CA ASP A 274 -4.01 23.73 13.31
C ASP A 274 -4.53 22.56 12.46
N GLU A 275 -5.83 22.28 12.60
CA GLU A 275 -6.58 21.24 11.89
C GLU A 275 -6.43 21.29 10.36
N GLN A 276 -6.38 22.48 9.77
CA GLN A 276 -6.27 22.64 8.33
C GLN A 276 -4.87 22.27 7.83
N VAL A 277 -3.83 22.67 8.57
CA VAL A 277 -2.45 22.25 8.28
C VAL A 277 -2.33 20.74 8.42
N GLY A 278 -2.84 20.17 9.52
CA GLY A 278 -2.87 18.73 9.71
C GLY A 278 -3.53 17.98 8.54
N LEU A 279 -4.75 18.36 8.17
CA LEU A 279 -5.50 17.68 7.11
C LEU A 279 -4.77 17.78 5.77
N SER A 280 -4.36 18.99 5.41
CA SER A 280 -3.70 19.21 4.12
C SER A 280 -2.36 18.49 4.03
N SER A 281 -1.57 18.43 5.10
CA SER A 281 -0.30 17.67 5.09
C SER A 281 -0.52 16.18 4.92
N ALA A 282 -1.52 15.62 5.60
CA ALA A 282 -1.88 14.22 5.50
C ALA A 282 -2.38 13.84 4.09
N VAL A 283 -3.17 14.71 3.45
CA VAL A 283 -3.64 14.53 2.06
C VAL A 283 -2.50 14.71 1.06
N LEU A 284 -1.67 15.74 1.21
CA LEU A 284 -0.52 15.99 0.34
C LEU A 284 0.42 14.78 0.31
N MET A 285 0.71 14.19 1.47
CA MET A 285 1.51 12.97 1.55
C MET A 285 0.93 11.83 0.70
N GLN A 286 -0.39 11.72 0.57
CA GLN A 286 -1.01 10.63 -0.19
C GLN A 286 -1.02 10.86 -1.73
N ILE A 287 -0.90 12.12 -2.17
CA ILE A 287 -0.91 12.49 -3.59
C ILE A 287 0.47 12.76 -4.17
N VAL A 288 1.50 12.94 -3.34
CA VAL A 288 2.88 13.11 -3.79
C VAL A 288 3.42 11.77 -4.31
N PRO A 289 3.97 11.68 -5.54
CA PRO A 289 4.37 10.42 -6.17
C PRO A 289 5.29 9.56 -5.30
N LEU A 290 6.27 10.19 -4.65
CA LEU A 290 7.21 9.55 -3.74
C LEU A 290 6.51 8.70 -2.67
N PHE A 291 5.58 9.30 -1.93
CA PHE A 291 4.92 8.67 -0.79
C PHE A 291 3.76 7.77 -1.22
N SER A 292 3.07 8.13 -2.31
CA SER A 292 1.94 7.36 -2.83
C SER A 292 2.38 5.96 -3.32
N THR A 293 3.55 5.88 -3.97
CA THR A 293 4.14 4.62 -4.43
C THR A 293 4.35 3.63 -3.28
N PHE A 294 4.86 4.10 -2.14
CA PHE A 294 5.08 3.29 -0.93
C PHE A 294 3.80 2.99 -0.14
N GLY A 295 2.65 3.48 -0.60
CA GLY A 295 1.34 3.00 -0.16
C GLY A 295 0.85 1.76 -0.90
N ILE A 296 1.56 1.31 -1.94
CA ILE A 296 1.22 0.13 -2.75
C ILE A 296 2.37 -0.87 -2.78
N LEU A 297 3.56 -0.43 -3.20
CA LEU A 297 4.75 -1.27 -3.18
C LEU A 297 5.26 -1.38 -1.75
N PHE A 298 5.53 -2.60 -1.28
CA PHE A 298 5.98 -2.84 0.08
C PHE A 298 7.48 -3.09 0.14
N THR A 299 8.24 -1.99 0.23
CA THR A 299 9.68 -2.01 0.46
C THR A 299 9.98 -1.50 1.88
N ILE A 300 11.27 -1.46 2.25
CA ILE A 300 11.73 -0.86 3.51
C ILE A 300 11.27 0.60 3.71
N ASP A 301 10.92 1.32 2.65
CA ASP A 301 10.57 2.74 2.76
C ASP A 301 9.22 2.97 3.45
N SER A 302 8.23 2.08 3.25
CA SER A 302 6.90 2.21 3.86
C SER A 302 6.94 2.21 5.40
N PRO A 303 7.53 1.19 6.08
CA PRO A 303 7.71 1.24 7.53
C PRO A 303 8.69 2.34 7.97
N PHE A 304 9.71 2.68 7.17
CA PHE A 304 10.64 3.75 7.50
C PHE A 304 9.96 5.13 7.60
N ILE A 305 9.07 5.45 6.66
CA ILE A 305 8.24 6.66 6.70
C ILE A 305 7.44 6.73 8.00
N PHE A 306 6.79 5.62 8.37
CA PHE A 306 5.99 5.55 9.59
C PHE A 306 6.83 5.81 10.84
N PHE A 307 7.94 5.11 11.02
CA PHE A 307 8.80 5.27 12.20
C PHE A 307 9.48 6.64 12.24
N TRP A 308 9.74 7.27 11.09
CA TRP A 308 10.20 8.66 11.06
C TRP A 308 9.13 9.63 11.58
N ILE A 309 7.89 9.54 11.09
CA ILE A 309 6.80 10.44 11.54
C ILE A 309 6.45 10.18 13.01
N LEU A 310 6.42 8.93 13.44
CA LEU A 310 6.22 8.56 14.84
C LEU A 310 7.32 9.17 15.72
N SER A 311 8.58 9.10 15.28
CA SER A 311 9.70 9.70 15.99
C SER A 311 9.60 11.23 16.03
N LEU A 312 9.19 11.89 14.94
CA LEU A 312 8.93 13.34 14.92
C LEU A 312 7.86 13.72 15.96
N PHE A 313 6.76 12.96 16.02
CA PHE A 313 5.69 13.18 16.98
C PHE A 313 6.15 12.97 18.43
N LEU A 314 6.87 11.88 18.72
CA LEU A 314 7.37 11.58 20.06
C LEU A 314 8.43 12.58 20.52
N PHE A 315 9.32 13.01 19.63
CA PHE A 315 10.30 14.05 19.91
C PHE A 315 9.66 15.41 20.15
N TYR A 316 8.63 15.77 19.36
CA TYR A 316 7.86 16.99 19.63
C TYR A 316 7.19 16.95 21.02
N ARG A 317 6.62 15.80 21.42
CA ARG A 317 6.05 15.60 22.76
C ARG A 317 7.09 15.68 23.87
N SER A 318 8.27 15.09 23.67
CA SER A 318 9.33 15.04 24.69
C SER A 318 9.95 16.41 24.97
N THR A 319 10.09 17.25 23.93
CA THR A 319 10.59 18.63 24.04
C THR A 319 9.56 19.56 24.70
N LYS A 320 8.29 19.50 24.31
CA LYS A 320 7.19 20.32 24.88
C LYS A 320 6.94 20.10 26.38
N ASN A 321 6.92 18.85 26.84
CA ASN A 321 6.68 18.55 28.27
C ASN A 321 7.84 19.00 29.17
N SER A 322 8.97 19.40 28.58
CA SER A 322 10.13 19.90 29.32
C SER A 322 10.11 21.44 29.47
N GLU A 323 9.33 22.17 28.66
CA GLU A 323 9.13 23.63 28.78
C GLU A 323 8.33 24.02 30.04
N LEU A 324 7.52 23.12 30.59
CA LEU A 324 6.80 23.32 31.87
C LEU A 324 7.71 23.30 33.11
N ARG A 325 9.04 23.31 32.93
CA ARG A 325 10.05 23.10 33.99
C ARG A 325 10.96 24.30 34.25
N THR A 326 10.75 25.46 33.62
CA THR A 326 11.49 26.68 34.00
C THR A 326 10.82 27.38 35.18
N PRO A 327 11.51 27.57 36.34
CA PRO A 327 10.91 28.16 37.54
C PRO A 327 10.57 29.66 37.45
N ASN A 328 10.85 30.34 36.32
CA ASN A 328 10.91 31.81 36.28
C ASN A 328 9.71 32.49 35.60
N SER A 329 8.59 31.81 35.34
CA SER A 329 7.41 32.45 34.71
C SER A 329 6.25 32.79 35.64
N GLU A 330 6.41 32.71 36.96
CA GLU A 330 5.33 33.01 37.93
C GLU A 330 5.43 34.39 38.62
N LEU A 331 6.34 35.26 38.22
CA LEU A 331 6.37 36.66 38.67
C LEU A 331 6.03 37.59 37.53
N ASN A 332 4.74 37.65 37.17
CA ASN A 332 4.04 38.83 36.64
C ASN A 332 2.69 38.40 36.06
N ASN A 333 1.70 38.23 36.93
CA ASN A 333 0.30 38.56 36.61
C ASN A 333 -0.52 38.51 37.90
N SER A 334 -0.56 39.65 38.60
CA SER A 334 -1.61 39.97 39.54
C SER A 334 -2.93 40.16 38.77
N SER A 335 -3.67 39.08 38.56
CA SER A 335 -5.12 39.16 38.33
C SER A 335 -5.77 37.94 38.96
N LEU A 336 -6.56 38.22 39.99
CA LEU A 336 -7.41 37.28 40.72
C LEU A 336 -8.35 36.56 39.75
N VAL A 337 -7.98 35.35 39.35
CA VAL A 337 -8.91 34.35 38.84
C VAL A 337 -8.61 33.05 39.57
N THR A 338 -9.58 32.61 40.36
CA THR A 338 -9.59 31.33 41.08
C THR A 338 -9.33 30.17 40.11
N ARG A 339 -8.07 29.76 39.99
CA ARG A 339 -7.71 28.49 39.36
C ARG A 339 -7.63 27.44 40.47
N HIS A 340 -8.47 26.41 40.35
CA HIS A 340 -8.27 25.16 41.05
C HIS A 340 -6.81 24.70 40.86
N PRO A 341 -6.09 24.34 41.94
CA PRO A 341 -4.74 23.78 41.80
C PRO A 341 -4.86 22.46 41.04
N ALA A 342 -4.21 22.38 39.88
CA ALA A 342 -4.02 21.11 39.19
C ALA A 342 -3.22 20.16 40.11
N PRO A 343 -3.59 18.88 40.19
CA PRO A 343 -2.95 17.97 41.13
C PRO A 343 -1.45 17.83 40.83
N TYR A 344 -0.65 18.05 41.87
CA TYR A 344 0.79 17.88 41.96
C TYR A 344 1.26 16.53 41.36
N GLY A 345 2.39 16.54 40.64
CA GLY A 345 3.33 15.40 40.65
C GLY A 345 3.57 14.56 39.38
N THR A 346 2.87 14.75 38.26
CA THR A 346 2.95 13.83 37.10
C THR A 346 3.90 14.26 35.95
N GLY A 347 4.50 15.45 36.04
CA GLY A 347 5.30 16.04 34.95
C GLY A 347 6.69 15.42 34.72
N ARG A 348 7.26 14.70 35.70
CA ARG A 348 8.62 14.12 35.58
C ARG A 348 8.64 12.81 34.82
N HIS A 349 7.73 11.91 35.15
CA HIS A 349 7.61 10.57 34.55
C HIS A 349 7.08 10.62 33.11
N SER A 350 6.13 11.51 32.81
CA SER A 350 5.51 11.58 31.47
C SER A 350 6.48 11.99 30.36
N SER A 351 7.45 12.88 30.63
CA SER A 351 8.47 13.29 29.64
C SER A 351 9.48 12.16 29.36
N LEU A 352 9.92 11.42 30.38
CA LEU A 352 10.87 10.31 30.21
C LEU A 352 10.27 9.14 29.42
N ILE A 353 8.98 8.86 29.58
CA ILE A 353 8.26 7.87 28.78
C ILE A 353 8.32 8.23 27.29
N TYR A 354 8.11 9.50 26.92
CA TYR A 354 8.22 9.91 25.51
C TYR A 354 9.64 9.77 24.95
N TRP A 355 10.68 10.03 25.76
CA TRP A 355 12.07 9.77 25.36
C TRP A 355 12.34 8.27 25.17
N PHE A 356 11.84 7.42 26.07
CA PHE A 356 11.95 5.97 25.93
C PHE A 356 11.21 5.45 24.68
N LEU A 357 9.96 5.86 24.49
CA LEU A 357 9.16 5.51 23.30
C LEU A 357 9.81 6.03 22.01
N LEU A 358 10.43 7.22 22.04
CA LEU A 358 11.22 7.73 20.92
C LEU A 358 12.39 6.79 20.61
N GLY A 359 13.13 6.36 21.64
CA GLY A 359 14.21 5.39 21.48
C GLY A 359 13.74 4.05 20.90
N LEU A 360 12.60 3.52 21.34
CA LEU A 360 11.98 2.34 20.74
C LEU A 360 11.65 2.58 19.26
N SER A 361 10.97 3.69 18.93
CA SER A 361 10.60 4.03 17.56
C SER A 361 11.81 4.16 16.64
N ILE A 362 12.87 4.85 17.09
CA ILE A 362 14.12 4.98 16.32
C ILE A 362 14.82 3.61 16.18
N GLY A 363 14.88 2.82 17.26
CA GLY A 363 15.48 1.48 17.24
C GLY A 363 14.79 0.55 16.23
N VAL A 364 13.46 0.48 16.27
CA VAL A 364 12.66 -0.31 15.31
C VAL A 364 12.78 0.26 13.89
N GLY A 365 12.87 1.59 13.74
CA GLY A 365 13.16 2.23 12.47
C GLY A 365 14.54 1.85 11.91
N LEU A 366 15.56 1.70 12.76
CA LEU A 366 16.90 1.22 12.36
C LEU A 366 16.86 -0.24 11.89
N LEU A 367 16.01 -1.09 12.47
CA LEU A 367 15.78 -2.46 11.97
C LEU A 367 15.16 -2.47 10.56
N THR A 368 14.61 -1.35 10.10
CA THR A 368 14.06 -1.19 8.76
C THR A 368 15.10 -0.61 7.80
N LYS A 369 15.65 0.56 8.14
CA LYS A 369 16.55 1.32 7.27
C LYS A 369 17.54 2.12 8.11
N TYR A 370 18.84 1.90 7.91
CA TYR A 370 19.90 2.54 8.71
C TYR A 370 19.95 4.07 8.56
N THR A 371 19.34 4.61 7.50
CA THR A 371 19.15 6.07 7.36
C THR A 371 18.28 6.67 8.47
N MET A 372 17.60 5.85 9.29
CA MET A 372 16.96 6.31 10.52
C MET A 372 17.93 6.99 11.50
N ALA A 373 19.23 6.69 11.43
CA ALA A 373 20.25 7.38 12.22
C ALA A 373 20.30 8.91 11.97
N PHE A 374 19.89 9.38 10.78
CA PHE A 374 19.77 10.82 10.49
C PHE A 374 18.76 11.53 11.41
N PHE A 375 17.85 10.79 12.05
CA PHE A 375 16.95 11.37 13.03
C PHE A 375 17.73 11.97 14.20
N TYR A 376 18.78 11.29 14.69
CA TYR A 376 19.64 11.82 15.75
C TYR A 376 20.43 13.04 15.30
N LEU A 377 20.91 13.07 14.06
CA LEU A 377 21.59 14.25 13.51
C LEU A 377 20.65 15.46 13.48
N SER A 378 19.45 15.29 12.94
CA SER A 378 18.43 16.34 12.90
C SER A 378 17.99 16.80 14.29
N ALA A 379 17.75 15.85 15.20
CA ALA A 379 17.38 16.14 16.58
C ALA A 379 18.49 16.88 17.33
N PHE A 380 19.75 16.44 17.17
CA PHE A 380 20.91 17.09 17.79
C PHE A 380 21.09 18.51 17.29
N LEU A 381 21.06 18.74 15.97
CA LEU A 381 21.15 20.08 15.38
C LEU A 381 20.00 20.98 15.85
N PHE A 382 18.78 20.45 15.91
CA PHE A 382 17.63 21.19 16.44
C PHE A 382 17.84 21.59 17.91
N LEU A 383 18.24 20.66 18.78
CA LEU A 383 18.47 20.96 20.20
C LEU A 383 19.65 21.93 20.38
N LEU A 384 20.75 21.72 19.66
CA LEU A 384 21.95 22.55 19.74
C LEU A 384 21.66 23.99 19.29
N LEU A 385 20.91 24.18 18.22
CA LEU A 385 20.71 25.50 17.60
C LEU A 385 19.43 26.20 18.05
N SER A 386 18.55 25.50 18.77
CA SER A 386 17.38 26.09 19.41
C SER A 386 17.72 26.59 20.81
N LYS A 387 17.74 27.92 21.01
CA LYS A 387 18.07 28.53 22.32
C LYS A 387 17.18 27.99 23.45
N GLU A 388 15.88 27.78 23.22
CA GLU A 388 14.96 27.29 24.27
C GLU A 388 15.18 25.81 24.61
N ASN A 389 15.69 25.00 23.67
CA ASN A 389 15.78 23.55 23.82
C ASN A 389 17.19 23.03 24.11
N ARG A 390 18.22 23.87 24.02
CA ARG A 390 19.63 23.47 24.20
C ARG A 390 19.90 22.83 25.55
N GLY A 391 19.21 23.27 26.61
CA GLY A 391 19.31 22.69 27.94
C GLY A 391 18.92 21.21 28.01
N LEU A 392 18.10 20.72 27.06
CA LEU A 392 17.70 19.31 27.01
C LEU A 392 18.87 18.37 26.73
N LEU A 393 19.93 18.85 26.07
CA LEU A 393 21.16 18.08 25.85
C LEU A 393 21.85 17.69 27.17
N LEU A 394 21.61 18.44 28.25
CA LEU A 394 22.16 18.15 29.58
C LEU A 394 21.25 17.22 30.41
N THR A 395 20.06 16.89 29.90
CA THR A 395 19.10 16.03 30.60
C THR A 395 19.26 14.57 30.20
N LYS A 396 18.80 13.64 31.04
CA LYS A 396 18.86 12.19 30.77
C LYS A 396 18.01 11.75 29.56
N GLY A 397 17.04 12.57 29.12
CA GLY A 397 16.05 12.20 28.11
C GLY A 397 16.65 11.76 26.77
N PRO A 398 17.40 12.63 26.06
CA PRO A 398 18.05 12.27 24.79
C PRO A 398 18.92 11.01 24.88
N TYR A 399 19.66 10.83 25.99
CA TYR A 399 20.50 9.65 26.22
C TYR A 399 19.69 8.38 26.44
N ILE A 400 18.56 8.44 27.14
CA ILE A 400 17.63 7.30 27.29
C ILE A 400 17.12 6.87 25.91
N ALA A 401 16.72 7.82 25.07
CA ALA A 401 16.29 7.50 23.70
C ALA A 401 17.40 6.80 22.91
N PHE A 402 18.62 7.35 22.95
CA PHE A 402 19.79 6.80 22.29
C PHE A 402 20.11 5.37 22.73
N ILE A 403 20.28 5.15 24.04
CA ILE A 403 20.59 3.83 24.61
C ILE A 403 19.47 2.82 24.29
N THR A 404 18.21 3.22 24.44
CA THR A 404 17.07 2.35 24.10
C THR A 404 17.10 1.94 22.62
N SER A 405 17.39 2.89 21.72
CA SER A 405 17.48 2.57 20.29
C SER A 405 18.64 1.61 19.96
N LEU A 406 19.77 1.73 20.67
CA LEU A 406 20.91 0.82 20.50
C LEU A 406 20.59 -0.59 21.01
N ILE A 407 19.87 -0.72 22.12
CA ILE A 407 19.43 -2.03 22.65
C ILE A 407 18.53 -2.72 21.62
N ILE A 408 17.54 -2.00 21.08
CA ILE A 408 16.64 -2.56 20.05
C ILE A 408 17.40 -2.90 18.75
N PHE A 409 18.42 -2.11 18.39
CA PHE A 409 19.24 -2.36 17.20
C PHE A 409 20.33 -3.43 17.41
N SER A 410 20.61 -3.83 18.65
CA SER A 410 21.71 -4.75 18.98
C SER A 410 21.66 -6.11 18.26
N PRO A 411 20.50 -6.75 17.97
CA PRO A 411 20.49 -8.01 17.23
C PRO A 411 21.13 -7.90 15.85
N VAL A 412 20.98 -6.76 15.16
CA VAL A 412 21.60 -6.50 13.85
C VAL A 412 23.12 -6.41 13.97
N ILE A 413 23.61 -5.79 15.05
CA ILE A 413 25.04 -5.67 15.34
C ILE A 413 25.62 -7.05 15.62
N ILE A 414 24.97 -7.85 16.47
CA ILE A 414 25.41 -9.20 16.83
C ILE A 414 25.42 -10.11 15.59
N TRP A 415 24.36 -10.07 14.78
CA TRP A 415 24.29 -10.83 13.54
C TRP A 415 25.44 -10.47 12.60
N ASN A 416 25.71 -9.17 12.41
CA ASN A 416 26.81 -8.73 11.55
C ASN A 416 28.18 -9.14 12.08
N ALA A 417 28.39 -9.12 13.40
CA ALA A 417 29.64 -9.58 14.01
C ALA A 417 29.92 -11.07 13.70
N ASN A 418 28.88 -11.88 13.55
CA ASN A 418 28.98 -13.29 13.17
C ASN A 418 29.04 -13.54 11.65
N HIS A 419 28.86 -12.51 10.82
CA HIS A 419 28.82 -12.59 9.35
C HIS A 419 29.79 -11.59 8.70
N ASP A 420 31.00 -11.45 9.26
CA ASP A 420 32.07 -10.61 8.72
C ASP A 420 31.70 -9.14 8.45
N TRP A 421 30.73 -8.61 9.21
CA TRP A 421 30.19 -7.26 9.06
C TRP A 421 29.62 -6.98 7.65
N VAL A 422 29.15 -8.02 6.96
CA VAL A 422 28.75 -7.99 5.55
C VAL A 422 27.75 -6.88 5.24
N THR A 423 26.72 -6.66 6.08
CA THR A 423 25.70 -5.65 5.83
C THR A 423 26.25 -4.23 5.96
N PHE A 424 27.14 -4.01 6.93
CA PHE A 424 27.78 -2.70 7.11
C PHE A 424 28.81 -2.42 6.02
N ARG A 425 29.58 -3.43 5.58
CA ARG A 425 30.48 -3.31 4.42
C ARG A 425 29.70 -3.00 3.14
N HIS A 426 28.60 -3.70 2.91
CA HIS A 426 27.69 -3.45 1.79
C HIS A 426 27.16 -2.01 1.83
N THR A 427 26.66 -1.57 2.99
CA THR A 427 26.10 -0.21 3.18
C THR A 427 27.18 0.86 3.03
N ALA A 428 28.38 0.62 3.57
CA ALA A 428 29.53 1.51 3.43
C ALA A 428 29.99 1.61 1.97
N GLY A 429 30.03 0.49 1.24
CA GLY A 429 30.33 0.44 -0.19
C GLY A 429 29.29 1.17 -1.03
N GLN A 430 27.99 0.98 -0.75
CA GLN A 430 26.90 1.77 -1.36
C GLN A 430 26.98 3.26 -1.00
N ALA A 431 27.60 3.58 0.13
CA ALA A 431 27.84 4.95 0.54
C ALA A 431 29.20 5.51 0.10
N HIS A 432 30.01 4.72 -0.62
CA HIS A 432 31.42 5.00 -0.94
C HIS A 432 32.25 5.46 0.27
N LEU A 433 31.89 5.01 1.49
CA LEU A 433 32.59 5.32 2.73
C LEU A 433 33.87 4.48 2.92
N SER A 434 34.01 3.38 2.16
CA SER A 434 35.17 2.48 2.21
C SER A 434 36.32 2.91 1.30
N GLY A 435 36.09 3.85 0.37
CA GLY A 435 37.14 4.58 -0.31
C GLY A 435 37.56 5.78 0.53
N GLN A 436 38.80 6.26 0.39
CA GLN A 436 39.16 7.56 0.96
C GLN A 436 38.13 8.61 0.53
N TRP A 437 37.67 9.46 1.46
CA TRP A 437 36.73 10.58 1.26
C TRP A 437 37.18 11.61 0.20
N SER A 438 38.21 11.32 -0.59
CA SER A 438 39.03 12.27 -1.35
C SER A 438 38.79 12.27 -2.86
N VAL A 439 37.97 11.37 -3.42
CA VAL A 439 37.75 11.33 -4.88
C VAL A 439 36.33 11.76 -5.22
N VAL A 440 36.17 13.03 -5.58
CA VAL A 440 34.99 13.53 -6.30
C VAL A 440 34.80 12.66 -7.54
N SER A 441 33.58 12.19 -7.79
CA SER A 441 33.26 11.37 -8.97
C SER A 441 33.73 12.09 -10.24
N SER A 442 34.35 11.38 -11.18
CA SER A 442 34.71 11.98 -12.48
C SER A 442 33.47 12.48 -13.25
N GLN A 443 32.28 11.97 -12.88
CA GLN A 443 30.96 12.34 -13.39
C GLN A 443 30.10 13.06 -12.33
N TRP A 444 30.72 13.71 -11.34
CA TRP A 444 30.00 14.30 -10.19
C TRP A 444 28.85 15.24 -10.59
N LEU A 445 29.02 16.00 -11.68
CA LEU A 445 27.99 16.93 -12.15
C LEU A 445 26.77 16.18 -12.68
N GLU A 446 26.98 15.10 -13.43
CA GLU A 446 25.90 14.22 -13.91
C GLU A 446 25.20 13.55 -12.72
N ASP A 447 25.95 12.94 -11.80
CA ASP A 447 25.39 12.28 -10.62
C ASP A 447 24.60 13.26 -9.72
N PHE A 448 25.10 14.49 -9.57
CA PHE A 448 24.43 15.56 -8.84
C PHE A 448 23.16 16.03 -9.55
N LEU A 449 23.22 16.32 -10.85
CA LEU A 449 22.06 16.76 -11.63
C LEU A 449 21.00 15.67 -11.75
N ASP A 450 21.40 14.40 -11.89
CA ASP A 450 20.54 13.24 -11.87
C ASP A 450 19.82 13.12 -10.53
N PHE A 451 20.56 13.20 -9.42
CA PHE A 451 19.96 13.14 -8.10
C PHE A 451 19.03 14.34 -7.85
N PHE A 452 19.47 15.57 -8.12
CA PHE A 452 18.66 16.78 -7.96
C PHE A 452 17.40 16.76 -8.83
N GLY A 453 17.53 16.37 -10.10
CA GLY A 453 16.42 16.18 -11.04
C GLY A 453 15.45 15.10 -10.56
N SER A 454 15.96 14.00 -9.99
CA SER A 454 15.12 12.95 -9.39
C SER A 454 14.30 13.48 -8.21
N GLN A 455 14.86 14.37 -7.38
CA GLN A 455 14.15 14.97 -6.25
C GLN A 455 12.99 15.86 -6.71
N ILE A 456 13.21 16.64 -7.77
CA ILE A 456 12.18 17.44 -8.43
C ILE A 456 11.09 16.52 -9.01
N GLY A 457 11.47 15.41 -9.64
CA GLY A 457 10.53 14.45 -10.24
C GLY A 457 9.63 13.76 -9.20
N ILE A 458 10.20 13.24 -8.11
CA ILE A 458 9.45 12.46 -7.10
C ILE A 458 8.53 13.31 -6.21
N ILE A 459 8.82 14.60 -6.04
CA ILE A 459 7.97 15.55 -5.31
C ILE A 459 7.03 16.35 -6.25
N THR A 460 7.38 16.42 -7.53
CA THR A 460 6.89 17.34 -8.57
C THR A 460 7.52 18.75 -8.52
N PRO A 461 7.85 19.37 -9.68
CA PRO A 461 8.66 20.58 -9.72
C PRO A 461 8.12 21.76 -8.91
N ILE A 462 6.84 22.08 -9.09
CA ILE A 462 6.23 23.26 -8.45
C ILE A 462 6.17 23.06 -6.93
N LEU A 463 5.74 21.87 -6.49
CA LEU A 463 5.65 21.56 -5.06
C LEU A 463 7.03 21.56 -4.40
N PHE A 464 8.05 21.01 -5.08
CA PHE A 464 9.43 20.98 -4.60
C PHE A 464 9.92 22.39 -4.26
N PHE A 465 9.93 23.32 -5.22
CA PHE A 465 10.44 24.68 -4.99
C PHE A 465 9.62 25.44 -3.95
N MET A 466 8.29 25.34 -4.00
CA MET A 466 7.41 26.00 -3.03
C MET A 466 7.64 25.48 -1.61
N MET A 467 7.87 24.18 -1.45
CA MET A 467 8.13 23.57 -0.14
C MET A 467 9.40 24.12 0.52
N PHE A 468 10.52 24.22 -0.22
CA PHE A 468 11.75 24.83 0.32
C PHE A 468 11.57 26.31 0.59
N TYR A 469 10.93 27.05 -0.31
CA TYR A 469 10.63 28.46 -0.08
C TYR A 469 9.80 28.64 1.21
N ALA A 470 8.78 27.80 1.44
CA ALA A 470 7.99 27.82 2.66
C ALA A 470 8.84 27.56 3.91
N LEU A 471 9.72 26.55 3.89
CA LEU A 471 10.64 26.25 5.01
C LEU A 471 11.50 27.48 5.38
N PHE A 472 12.17 28.08 4.39
CA PHE A 472 13.04 29.23 4.63
C PHE A 472 12.26 30.48 5.05
N ARG A 473 11.10 30.73 4.45
CA ARG A 473 10.27 31.91 4.78
C ARG A 473 9.63 31.80 6.16
N LEU A 474 9.14 30.62 6.56
CA LEU A 474 8.61 30.40 7.90
C LEU A 474 9.70 30.61 8.97
N GLN A 475 10.94 30.16 8.69
CA GLN A 475 12.06 30.40 9.58
C GLN A 475 12.38 31.90 9.69
N LYS A 476 12.49 32.61 8.55
CA LYS A 476 12.85 34.03 8.52
C LYS A 476 11.79 34.96 9.11
N LEU A 477 10.50 34.66 8.92
CA LEU A 477 9.42 35.54 9.36
C LEU A 477 9.08 35.37 10.84
N ASN A 478 8.96 34.12 11.31
CA ASN A 478 8.37 33.86 12.63
C ASN A 478 9.42 33.63 13.72
N HIS A 479 10.63 33.18 13.37
CA HIS A 479 11.69 32.78 14.31
C HIS A 479 11.22 31.83 15.45
N ASN A 480 10.09 31.16 15.27
CA ASN A 480 9.45 30.37 16.31
C ASN A 480 10.06 28.95 16.40
N PRO A 481 9.86 28.24 17.52
CA PRO A 481 10.36 26.87 17.68
C PRO A 481 9.82 25.90 16.64
N GLN A 482 8.57 26.10 16.17
CA GLN A 482 7.91 25.24 15.19
C GLN A 482 8.59 25.31 13.81
N SER A 483 8.93 26.51 13.31
CA SER A 483 9.60 26.65 12.01
C SER A 483 11.02 26.09 12.03
N ARG A 484 11.74 26.29 13.15
CA ARG A 484 13.05 25.65 13.40
C ARG A 484 12.95 24.14 13.38
N PHE A 485 11.92 23.59 14.01
CA PHE A 485 11.67 22.15 14.03
C PHE A 485 11.49 21.60 12.61
N LEU A 486 10.64 22.25 11.80
CA LEU A 486 10.42 21.81 10.42
C LEU A 486 11.70 21.86 9.57
N LEU A 487 12.50 22.92 9.72
CA LEU A 487 13.75 23.12 8.98
C LEU A 487 14.79 22.06 9.34
N TRP A 488 15.07 21.82 10.62
CA TRP A 488 16.13 20.90 11.06
C TRP A 488 15.81 19.42 10.83
N PHE A 489 14.53 19.06 10.71
CA PHE A 489 14.12 17.73 10.29
C PHE A 489 13.91 17.59 8.77
N SER A 490 14.13 18.67 8.00
CA SER A 490 14.07 18.67 6.53
C SER A 490 15.46 18.81 5.90
N VAL A 491 16.08 19.97 6.12
CA VAL A 491 17.25 20.44 5.36
C VAL A 491 18.49 19.56 5.57
N PRO A 492 18.87 19.13 6.79
CA PRO A 492 20.09 18.33 6.97
C PRO A 492 20.10 17.02 6.19
N VAL A 493 18.96 16.33 6.12
CA VAL A 493 18.85 15.06 5.41
C VAL A 493 19.01 15.27 3.90
N ILE A 494 18.30 16.25 3.34
CA ILE A 494 18.33 16.55 1.91
C ILE A 494 19.70 17.09 1.51
N ALA A 495 20.25 18.02 2.29
CA ALA A 495 21.58 18.59 2.06
C ALA A 495 22.67 17.51 2.10
N PHE A 496 22.59 16.57 3.04
CA PHE A 496 23.54 15.46 3.11
C PHE A 496 23.53 14.64 1.82
N PHE A 497 22.34 14.23 1.32
CA PHE A 497 22.27 13.41 0.11
C PHE A 497 22.60 14.17 -1.17
N LEU A 498 22.34 15.49 -1.22
CA LEU A 498 22.80 16.36 -2.32
C LEU A 498 24.32 16.51 -2.35
N LEU A 499 24.96 16.65 -1.19
CA LEU A 499 26.43 16.69 -1.11
C LEU A 499 27.04 15.32 -1.39
N LYS A 500 26.36 14.26 -0.96
CA LYS A 500 26.78 12.89 -1.23
C LYS A 500 26.73 12.55 -2.72
N SER A 501 25.76 13.06 -3.48
CA SER A 501 25.67 12.75 -4.92
C SER A 501 26.88 13.23 -5.73
N ILE A 502 27.69 14.15 -5.20
CA ILE A 502 28.98 14.56 -5.78
C ILE A 502 30.01 13.42 -5.74
N HIS A 503 29.87 12.51 -4.78
CA HIS A 503 30.78 11.38 -4.54
C HIS A 503 30.24 10.07 -5.12
N GLY A 504 29.20 10.14 -5.97
CA GLY A 504 28.65 9.00 -6.70
C GLY A 504 27.12 8.92 -6.64
N LYS A 505 26.56 7.98 -7.41
CA LYS A 505 25.10 7.83 -7.57
C LYS A 505 24.36 7.62 -6.25
N VAL A 506 23.31 8.40 -6.07
CA VAL A 506 22.41 8.33 -4.90
C VAL A 506 20.99 8.04 -5.38
N GLN A 507 20.31 7.12 -4.70
CA GLN A 507 18.92 6.77 -5.03
C GLN A 507 17.95 7.86 -4.58
N ALA A 508 16.95 8.14 -5.43
CA ALA A 508 16.04 9.27 -5.23
C ALA A 508 15.25 9.23 -3.91
N ASN A 509 14.90 8.03 -3.43
CA ASN A 509 14.16 7.79 -2.18
C ASN A 509 15.02 7.98 -0.91
N TRP A 510 16.33 8.19 -1.00
CA TRP A 510 17.19 8.30 0.20
C TRP A 510 16.93 9.57 1.01
N ALA A 511 16.62 10.69 0.36
CA ALA A 511 16.31 11.96 1.02
C ALA A 511 14.85 12.09 1.49
N LEU A 512 14.04 11.05 1.28
CA LEU A 512 12.61 11.01 1.58
C LEU A 512 12.20 11.64 2.93
N PRO A 513 12.88 11.36 4.06
CA PRO A 513 12.42 11.84 5.37
C PRO A 513 12.40 13.35 5.47
N GLY A 514 13.30 14.02 4.75
CA GLY A 514 13.38 15.47 4.78
C GLY A 514 12.15 16.15 4.17
N TYR A 515 11.37 15.46 3.35
CA TYR A 515 10.18 16.04 2.73
C TYR A 515 8.95 16.01 3.64
N LEU A 516 8.93 15.19 4.69
CA LEU A 516 7.77 15.06 5.59
C LEU A 516 7.46 16.35 6.35
N THR A 517 8.47 16.99 6.94
CA THR A 517 8.29 18.31 7.56
C THR A 517 8.19 19.44 6.53
N GLY A 518 8.74 19.24 5.33
CA GLY A 518 8.53 20.14 4.20
C GLY A 518 7.05 20.21 3.78
N ILE A 519 6.35 19.08 3.70
CA ILE A 519 4.91 19.04 3.42
C ILE A 519 4.12 19.85 4.47
N ILE A 520 4.49 19.73 5.75
CA ILE A 520 3.89 20.55 6.82
C ILE A 520 4.18 22.04 6.61
N ALA A 521 5.41 22.38 6.23
CA ALA A 521 5.79 23.77 5.94
C ALA A 521 4.99 24.35 4.78
N PHE A 522 4.82 23.60 3.69
CA PHE A 522 4.00 24.00 2.55
C PHE A 522 2.54 24.23 2.97
N SER A 523 1.96 23.28 3.71
CA SER A 523 0.59 23.41 4.24
C SER A 523 0.41 24.65 5.13
N ALA A 524 1.34 24.88 6.07
CA ALA A 524 1.29 25.99 7.01
C ALA A 524 1.54 27.35 6.32
N PHE A 525 2.39 27.38 5.30
CA PHE A 525 2.71 28.62 4.60
C PHE A 525 1.66 28.99 3.56
N TYR A 526 1.24 28.05 2.72
CA TYR A 526 0.41 28.33 1.55
C TYR A 526 -1.06 27.95 1.75
N ILE A 527 -1.36 26.71 2.12
CA ILE A 527 -2.76 26.22 2.14
C ILE A 527 -3.58 26.94 3.20
N LYS A 528 -3.02 27.14 4.40
CA LYS A 528 -3.67 27.91 5.47
C LYS A 528 -4.04 29.34 5.03
N ARG A 529 -3.24 29.94 4.15
CA ARG A 529 -3.42 31.32 3.64
C ARG A 529 -4.04 31.38 2.25
N PHE A 530 -4.53 30.26 1.70
CA PHE A 530 -4.91 30.15 0.29
C PHE A 530 -5.84 31.28 -0.18
N HIS A 531 -6.88 31.63 0.58
CA HIS A 531 -7.83 32.68 0.20
C HIS A 531 -7.27 34.11 0.32
N SER A 532 -6.26 34.33 1.16
CA SER A 532 -5.56 35.62 1.31
C SER A 532 -4.38 35.81 0.36
N GLU A 533 -3.94 34.74 -0.31
CA GLU A 533 -2.82 34.79 -1.24
C GLU A 533 -3.20 35.47 -2.58
N GLY A 534 -2.21 36.11 -3.21
CA GLY A 534 -2.37 36.70 -4.54
C GLY A 534 -2.80 35.68 -5.60
N ARG A 535 -3.39 36.15 -6.71
CA ARG A 535 -3.89 35.29 -7.81
C ARG A 535 -2.81 34.33 -8.33
N VAL A 536 -1.58 34.81 -8.53
CA VAL A 536 -0.45 33.99 -9.03
C VAL A 536 -0.13 32.85 -8.07
N THR A 537 0.02 33.13 -6.77
CA THR A 537 0.29 32.11 -5.76
C THR A 537 -0.80 31.07 -5.69
N ARG A 538 -2.09 31.47 -5.74
CA ARG A 538 -3.21 30.52 -5.76
C ARG A 538 -3.18 29.59 -6.97
N ILE A 539 -2.83 30.11 -8.15
CA ILE A 539 -2.64 29.31 -9.36
C ILE A 539 -1.50 28.32 -9.14
N LEU A 540 -0.34 28.76 -8.65
CA LEU A 540 0.79 27.88 -8.38
C LEU A 540 0.47 26.77 -7.38
N ILE A 541 -0.23 27.07 -6.28
CA ILE A 541 -0.68 26.06 -5.30
C ILE A 541 -1.58 25.03 -5.98
N THR A 542 -2.57 25.50 -6.74
CA THR A 542 -3.54 24.62 -7.42
C THR A 542 -2.83 23.73 -8.45
N THR A 543 -1.94 24.30 -9.26
CA THR A 543 -1.14 23.55 -10.24
C THR A 543 -0.22 22.55 -9.56
N ALA A 544 0.41 22.89 -8.43
CA ALA A 544 1.28 21.96 -7.69
C ALA A 544 0.52 20.72 -7.21
N VAL A 545 -0.68 20.92 -6.64
CA VAL A 545 -1.55 19.84 -6.16
C VAL A 545 -2.05 18.99 -7.34
N LEU A 546 -2.56 19.62 -8.40
CA LEU A 546 -3.05 18.91 -9.58
C LEU A 546 -1.94 18.13 -10.28
N LEU A 547 -0.75 18.72 -10.42
CA LEU A 547 0.41 18.04 -11.02
C LEU A 547 0.81 16.82 -10.19
N SER A 548 0.79 16.91 -8.85
CA SER A 548 1.04 15.76 -7.98
C SER A 548 0.02 14.64 -8.20
N VAL A 549 -1.27 14.97 -8.30
CA VAL A 549 -2.33 13.99 -8.60
C VAL A 549 -2.12 13.35 -9.98
N ILE A 550 -1.81 14.13 -11.01
CA ILE A 550 -1.61 13.65 -12.38
C ILE A 550 -0.39 12.73 -12.44
N VAL A 551 0.77 13.19 -11.94
CA VAL A 551 2.01 12.40 -11.96
C VAL A 551 1.84 11.11 -11.16
N THR A 552 1.19 11.16 -10.00
CA THR A 552 0.87 9.97 -9.22
C THR A 552 -0.05 9.03 -9.98
N SER A 553 -1.11 9.53 -10.62
CA SER A 553 -2.04 8.69 -11.40
C SER A 553 -1.33 8.00 -12.56
N VAL A 554 -0.44 8.73 -13.25
CA VAL A 554 0.40 8.21 -14.34
C VAL A 554 1.38 7.16 -13.83
N ALA A 555 1.99 7.37 -12.66
CA ALA A 555 2.91 6.40 -12.05
C ALA A 555 2.20 5.07 -11.70
N HIS A 556 0.91 5.12 -11.35
CA HIS A 556 0.08 3.94 -11.07
C HIS A 556 -0.43 3.26 -12.35
N TYR A 557 -0.68 4.02 -13.43
CA TYR A 557 -1.12 3.45 -14.71
C TYR A 557 -0.24 3.88 -15.89
N PRO A 558 1.05 3.47 -15.92
CA PRO A 558 1.98 3.84 -16.97
C PRO A 558 1.56 3.36 -18.37
N SER A 559 0.72 2.32 -18.43
CA SER A 559 0.12 1.83 -19.67
C SER A 559 -0.76 2.85 -20.41
N ILE A 560 -1.09 3.99 -19.77
CA ILE A 560 -1.74 5.13 -20.42
C ILE A 560 -0.76 5.83 -21.38
N LEU A 561 0.53 5.91 -21.03
CA LEU A 561 1.54 6.58 -21.83
C LEU A 561 2.05 5.73 -23.01
N ASN A 562 1.74 4.43 -23.03
CA ASN A 562 2.22 3.45 -24.02
C ASN A 562 3.74 3.58 -24.31
N LEU A 563 4.55 3.83 -23.27
CA LEU A 563 5.99 3.99 -23.42
C LEU A 563 6.63 2.66 -23.88
N PRO A 564 7.69 2.72 -24.72
CA PRO A 564 8.51 1.55 -25.01
C PRO A 564 9.03 0.89 -23.74
N SER A 565 9.16 -0.44 -23.71
CA SER A 565 9.51 -1.18 -22.48
C SER A 565 10.83 -0.72 -21.82
N LYS A 566 11.81 -0.25 -22.60
CA LYS A 566 13.07 0.32 -22.10
C LYS A 566 12.91 1.66 -21.37
N GLN A 567 11.86 2.42 -21.69
CA GLN A 567 11.56 3.74 -21.11
C GLN A 567 10.45 3.66 -20.04
N ASP A 568 9.69 2.56 -19.99
CA ASP A 568 8.68 2.32 -18.95
C ASP A 568 9.34 1.82 -17.65
N PRO A 569 9.36 2.62 -16.56
CA PRO A 569 9.97 2.22 -15.29
C PRO A 569 9.23 1.07 -14.59
N THR A 570 8.00 0.75 -15.02
CA THR A 570 7.21 -0.37 -14.49
C THR A 570 7.37 -1.65 -15.29
N SER A 571 8.13 -1.65 -16.39
CA SER A 571 8.42 -2.85 -17.17
C SER A 571 9.08 -3.96 -16.34
N ARG A 572 9.79 -3.59 -15.27
CA ARG A 572 10.39 -4.52 -14.29
C ARG A 572 9.40 -5.17 -13.31
N LEU A 573 8.16 -4.69 -13.28
CA LEU A 573 7.08 -5.15 -12.41
C LEU A 573 6.02 -5.91 -13.21
N ARG A 574 6.37 -6.51 -14.35
CA ARG A 574 5.40 -7.14 -15.26
C ARG A 574 6.00 -8.36 -15.94
N GLY A 575 5.15 -9.34 -16.20
CA GLY A 575 5.47 -10.53 -16.97
C GLY A 575 6.06 -11.66 -16.13
N TRP A 576 6.08 -11.52 -14.80
CA TRP A 576 6.57 -12.54 -13.89
C TRP A 576 5.56 -13.67 -13.69
N GLU A 577 4.26 -13.36 -13.64
CA GLU A 577 3.19 -14.37 -13.57
C GLU A 577 3.25 -15.32 -14.79
N GLY A 578 3.41 -14.75 -16.00
CA GLY A 578 3.54 -15.53 -17.22
C GLY A 578 4.80 -16.39 -17.27
N LEU A 579 5.94 -15.86 -16.82
CA LEU A 579 7.19 -16.62 -16.72
C LEU A 579 7.06 -17.76 -15.69
N GLY A 580 6.47 -17.48 -14.53
CA GLY A 580 6.25 -18.48 -13.48
C GLY A 580 5.34 -19.61 -13.94
N ALA A 581 4.28 -19.31 -14.69
CA ALA A 581 3.41 -20.32 -15.29
C ALA A 581 4.13 -21.21 -16.33
N GLU A 582 5.00 -20.63 -17.17
CA GLU A 582 5.82 -21.40 -18.12
C GLU A 582 6.82 -22.31 -17.39
N VAL A 583 7.54 -21.75 -16.42
CA VAL A 583 8.51 -22.51 -15.62
C VAL A 583 7.82 -23.58 -14.80
N THR A 584 6.61 -23.34 -14.29
CA THR A 584 5.79 -24.35 -13.61
C THR A 584 5.52 -25.55 -14.52
N ARG A 585 5.07 -25.31 -15.77
CA ARG A 585 4.80 -26.39 -16.72
C ARG A 585 6.06 -27.23 -16.99
N ILE A 586 7.21 -26.57 -17.12
CA ILE A 586 8.50 -27.24 -17.32
C ILE A 586 8.91 -28.03 -16.08
N TYR A 587 8.75 -27.43 -14.90
CA TYR A 587 9.07 -28.03 -13.61
C TYR A 587 8.25 -29.29 -13.34
N GLU A 588 6.92 -29.23 -13.52
CA GLU A 588 6.02 -30.39 -13.38
C GLU A 588 6.38 -31.52 -14.36
N GLY A 589 6.76 -31.17 -15.60
CA GLY A 589 7.18 -32.15 -16.60
C GLY A 589 8.51 -32.84 -16.27
N MET A 590 9.51 -32.09 -15.80
CA MET A 590 10.83 -32.63 -15.45
C MET A 590 10.82 -33.38 -14.12
N SER A 591 10.08 -32.86 -13.13
CA SER A 591 10.00 -33.43 -11.78
C SER A 591 9.31 -34.80 -11.72
N ALA A 592 8.55 -35.16 -12.76
CA ALA A 592 7.97 -36.49 -12.91
C ALA A 592 9.03 -37.60 -13.10
N ILE A 593 10.24 -37.26 -13.55
CA ILE A 593 11.32 -38.22 -13.84
C ILE A 593 12.36 -38.22 -12.73
N ARG A 594 12.78 -37.02 -12.31
CA ARG A 594 13.89 -36.82 -11.38
C ARG A 594 13.68 -35.52 -10.59
N PRO A 595 14.17 -35.40 -9.34
CA PRO A 595 14.09 -34.15 -8.60
C PRO A 595 14.70 -32.96 -9.36
N VAL A 596 14.02 -31.81 -9.32
CA VAL A 596 14.40 -30.59 -10.04
C VAL A 596 14.64 -29.44 -9.08
N PHE A 597 15.71 -28.67 -9.30
CA PHE A 597 15.91 -27.37 -8.65
C PHE A 597 15.91 -26.22 -9.67
N ILE A 598 15.59 -25.01 -9.22
CA ILE A 598 15.47 -23.83 -10.08
C ILE A 598 16.53 -22.80 -9.67
N PHE A 599 17.25 -22.24 -10.64
CA PHE A 599 18.25 -21.22 -10.35
C PHE A 599 18.40 -20.18 -11.47
N SER A 600 19.07 -19.08 -11.16
CA SER A 600 19.37 -18.00 -12.11
C SER A 600 20.74 -17.38 -11.81
N ASP A 601 21.26 -16.57 -12.74
CA ASP A 601 22.48 -15.76 -12.56
C ASP A 601 22.20 -14.40 -11.90
N ARG A 602 20.93 -14.13 -11.56
CA ARG A 602 20.47 -12.90 -10.90
C ARG A 602 19.50 -13.23 -9.78
N TYR A 603 19.79 -12.75 -8.56
CA TYR A 603 18.92 -12.95 -7.40
C TYR A 603 17.49 -12.45 -7.63
N GLN A 604 17.31 -11.40 -8.45
CA GLN A 604 15.99 -10.88 -8.79
C GLN A 604 15.13 -11.92 -9.50
N VAL A 605 15.70 -12.65 -10.47
CA VAL A 605 14.98 -13.67 -11.21
C VAL A 605 14.72 -14.86 -10.30
N SER A 606 15.70 -15.27 -9.48
CA SER A 606 15.54 -16.35 -8.52
C SER A 606 14.40 -16.08 -7.53
N SER A 607 14.30 -14.88 -6.97
CA SER A 607 13.23 -14.53 -6.03
C SER A 607 11.86 -14.46 -6.70
N GLU A 608 11.78 -13.94 -7.92
CA GLU A 608 10.52 -13.86 -8.67
C GLU A 608 10.03 -15.27 -9.04
N LEU A 609 10.93 -16.17 -9.45
CA LEU A 609 10.59 -17.56 -9.72
C LEU A 609 10.17 -18.30 -8.44
N ALA A 610 10.80 -18.02 -7.29
CA ALA A 610 10.40 -18.61 -6.02
C ALA A 610 8.95 -18.25 -5.66
N PHE A 611 8.52 -17.03 -6.01
CA PHE A 611 7.17 -16.58 -5.75
C PHE A 611 6.15 -17.08 -6.80
N TYR A 612 6.48 -16.97 -8.09
CA TYR A 612 5.51 -17.19 -9.17
C TYR A 612 5.45 -18.63 -9.72
N VAL A 613 6.41 -19.49 -9.39
CA VAL A 613 6.31 -20.93 -9.71
C VAL A 613 5.37 -21.60 -8.72
N ASN A 614 4.44 -22.42 -9.21
CA ASN A 614 3.47 -23.11 -8.35
C ASN A 614 4.17 -23.95 -7.29
N GLY A 615 3.65 -23.93 -6.06
CA GLY A 615 4.24 -24.61 -4.92
C GLY A 615 5.39 -23.85 -4.24
N HIS A 616 5.71 -22.63 -4.71
CA HIS A 616 6.69 -21.74 -4.09
C HIS A 616 8.05 -22.42 -3.81
N PRO A 617 8.70 -23.03 -4.83
CA PRO A 617 9.90 -23.82 -4.62
C PRO A 617 11.04 -22.97 -4.05
N VAL A 618 12.01 -23.64 -3.41
CA VAL A 618 13.28 -23.00 -3.09
C VAL A 618 14.04 -22.80 -4.39
N THR A 619 14.48 -21.57 -4.64
CA THR A 619 15.32 -21.22 -5.79
C THR A 619 16.72 -20.83 -5.33
N TYR A 620 17.65 -20.79 -6.28
CA TYR A 620 19.05 -20.45 -6.02
C TYR A 620 19.54 -19.36 -6.97
N SER A 621 20.57 -18.61 -6.57
CA SER A 621 21.23 -17.62 -7.41
C SER A 621 22.71 -17.98 -7.53
N LEU A 622 23.16 -18.25 -8.74
CA LEU A 622 24.56 -18.51 -9.03
C LEU A 622 25.31 -17.19 -9.25
N ASN A 623 26.38 -16.97 -8.50
CA ASN A 623 27.27 -15.85 -8.70
C ASN A 623 28.20 -16.08 -9.91
N LEU A 624 28.01 -15.28 -10.96
CA LEU A 624 28.85 -15.26 -12.17
C LEU A 624 29.62 -13.94 -12.29
N GLY A 625 30.28 -13.52 -11.21
CA GLY A 625 31.04 -12.27 -11.15
C GLY A 625 30.21 -11.05 -10.78
N HIS A 626 29.05 -11.25 -10.14
CA HIS A 626 28.23 -10.17 -9.61
C HIS A 626 28.57 -9.89 -8.14
N ARG A 627 28.18 -8.69 -7.69
CA ARG A 627 28.26 -8.31 -6.27
C ARG A 627 27.48 -9.30 -5.41
N MET A 628 28.03 -9.62 -4.25
CA MET A 628 27.38 -10.47 -3.25
C MET A 628 25.93 -10.03 -2.99
N ASN A 629 25.07 -10.99 -2.66
CA ASN A 629 23.68 -10.81 -2.27
C ASN A 629 23.28 -11.84 -1.19
N GLN A 630 22.00 -11.88 -0.81
CA GLN A 630 21.54 -12.76 0.27
C GLN A 630 21.69 -14.26 -0.04
N TYR A 631 21.55 -14.66 -1.31
CA TYR A 631 21.69 -16.07 -1.69
C TYR A 631 23.11 -16.60 -1.47
N ASP A 632 24.13 -15.74 -1.51
CA ASP A 632 25.51 -16.13 -1.23
C ASP A 632 25.76 -16.42 0.26
N LEU A 633 24.86 -16.00 1.15
CA LEU A 633 24.89 -16.31 2.59
C LEU A 633 24.10 -17.57 2.93
N TRP A 634 23.17 -17.97 2.07
CA TRP A 634 22.34 -19.14 2.28
C TRP A 634 22.99 -20.40 1.70
N PRO A 635 22.55 -21.59 2.14
CA PRO A 635 23.03 -22.84 1.54
C PRO A 635 22.78 -22.87 0.02
N GLY A 636 23.86 -23.07 -0.75
CA GLY A 636 23.80 -23.23 -2.20
C GLY A 636 23.29 -24.61 -2.65
N PHE A 637 23.36 -24.87 -3.96
CA PHE A 637 22.83 -26.08 -4.59
C PHE A 637 23.88 -27.15 -4.90
N ASN A 638 25.14 -26.96 -4.48
CA ASN A 638 26.25 -27.86 -4.83
C ASN A 638 26.06 -29.32 -4.40
N ASN A 639 25.24 -29.57 -3.38
CA ASN A 639 24.97 -30.91 -2.87
C ASN A 639 23.87 -31.66 -3.64
N LEU A 640 23.21 -31.03 -4.62
CA LEU A 640 22.10 -31.61 -5.38
C LEU A 640 22.58 -32.46 -6.57
N LEU A 641 23.57 -33.33 -6.35
CA LEU A 641 24.11 -34.21 -7.39
C LEU A 641 23.01 -35.11 -7.97
N HIS A 642 23.06 -35.33 -9.29
CA HIS A 642 22.08 -36.11 -10.05
C HIS A 642 20.66 -35.55 -10.05
N TYR A 643 20.46 -34.28 -9.67
CA TYR A 643 19.21 -33.57 -9.89
C TYR A 643 19.19 -32.98 -11.30
N ASP A 644 18.00 -32.82 -11.86
CA ASP A 644 17.82 -31.95 -13.01
C ASP A 644 17.63 -30.50 -12.54
N ALA A 645 17.77 -29.54 -13.44
CA ALA A 645 17.64 -28.13 -13.10
C ALA A 645 16.99 -27.30 -14.19
N ILE A 646 16.33 -26.22 -13.76
CA ILE A 646 15.84 -25.17 -14.64
C ILE A 646 16.66 -23.90 -14.38
N PHE A 647 17.45 -23.51 -15.37
CA PHE A 647 18.26 -22.30 -15.31
C PHE A 647 17.62 -21.19 -16.15
N VAL A 648 17.28 -20.05 -15.54
CA VAL A 648 16.59 -18.96 -16.23
C VAL A 648 17.47 -17.72 -16.30
N ARG A 649 17.57 -17.11 -17.48
CA ARG A 649 18.29 -15.84 -17.71
C ARG A 649 17.41 -14.82 -18.40
N ILE A 650 17.62 -13.53 -18.10
CA ILE A 650 16.96 -12.43 -18.80
C ILE A 650 17.59 -12.26 -20.19
N GLY A 651 16.74 -12.14 -21.21
CA GLY A 651 17.12 -11.98 -22.60
C GLY A 651 17.27 -13.30 -23.34
N ASP A 652 17.40 -13.22 -24.66
CA ASP A 652 17.79 -14.33 -25.51
C ASP A 652 19.32 -14.49 -25.46
N THR A 653 19.81 -15.36 -24.57
CA THR A 653 21.23 -15.53 -24.25
C THR A 653 21.65 -16.98 -24.42
N THR A 654 22.96 -17.24 -24.50
CA THR A 654 23.51 -18.60 -24.42
C THR A 654 23.77 -18.99 -22.97
N ILE A 655 23.85 -20.30 -22.73
CA ILE A 655 24.27 -20.81 -21.42
C ILE A 655 25.77 -20.57 -21.24
N PRO A 656 26.25 -20.08 -20.08
CA PRO A 656 27.68 -19.97 -19.81
C PRO A 656 28.36 -21.35 -19.81
N ASP A 657 29.55 -21.47 -20.39
CA ASP A 657 30.29 -22.74 -20.52
C ASP A 657 30.53 -23.44 -19.17
N LYS A 658 30.78 -22.64 -18.13
CA LYS A 658 30.95 -23.13 -16.75
C LYS A 658 29.69 -23.80 -16.21
N VAL A 659 28.51 -23.30 -16.58
CA VAL A 659 27.22 -23.90 -16.20
C VAL A 659 26.92 -25.10 -17.08
N ALA A 660 27.15 -25.01 -18.39
CA ALA A 660 26.90 -26.11 -19.32
C ALA A 660 27.72 -27.37 -18.98
N SER A 661 28.98 -27.21 -18.59
CA SER A 661 29.87 -28.32 -18.22
C SER A 661 29.49 -29.01 -16.89
N ALA A 662 28.63 -28.40 -16.08
CA ALA A 662 28.15 -28.96 -14.82
C ALA A 662 26.95 -29.92 -14.99
N PHE A 663 26.45 -30.10 -16.22
CA PHE A 663 25.32 -30.99 -16.51
C PHE A 663 25.67 -31.96 -17.64
N GLU A 664 24.98 -33.10 -17.70
CA GLU A 664 25.15 -34.07 -18.79
C GLU A 664 24.58 -33.54 -20.11
N LYS A 665 23.41 -32.91 -20.05
CA LYS A 665 22.71 -32.39 -21.22
C LYS A 665 22.01 -31.08 -20.89
N VAL A 666 21.97 -30.17 -21.85
CA VAL A 666 21.28 -28.88 -21.73
C VAL A 666 20.44 -28.62 -22.97
N GLU A 667 19.19 -28.22 -22.78
CA GLU A 667 18.27 -27.79 -23.84
C GLU A 667 17.82 -26.34 -23.58
N LYS A 668 17.78 -25.51 -24.62
CA LYS A 668 17.33 -24.12 -24.51
C LYS A 668 15.90 -23.96 -25.02
N ARG A 669 15.10 -23.20 -24.28
CA ARG A 669 13.81 -22.64 -24.70
C ARG A 669 13.83 -21.12 -24.52
N VAL A 670 13.09 -20.40 -25.37
CA VAL A 670 12.92 -18.95 -25.24
C VAL A 670 11.47 -18.67 -24.90
N PHE A 671 11.26 -17.88 -23.85
CA PHE A 671 9.95 -17.39 -23.43
C PHE A 671 9.91 -15.87 -23.56
N THR A 672 8.92 -15.36 -24.27
CA THR A 672 8.71 -13.91 -24.42
C THR A 672 7.55 -13.47 -23.54
N ALA A 673 7.81 -12.57 -22.60
CA ALA A 673 6.77 -11.97 -21.79
C ALA A 673 6.10 -10.82 -22.53
N TYR A 674 4.76 -10.82 -22.55
CA TYR A 674 3.93 -9.78 -23.15
C TYR A 674 3.03 -9.12 -22.11
N THR A 675 2.67 -7.86 -22.34
CA THR A 675 1.59 -7.21 -21.59
C THR A 675 0.22 -7.75 -22.01
N LYS A 676 -0.83 -7.46 -21.25
CA LYS A 676 -2.23 -7.77 -21.64
C LYS A 676 -2.62 -7.19 -23.01
N LYS A 677 -1.95 -6.12 -23.46
CA LYS A 677 -2.13 -5.49 -24.78
C LYS A 677 -1.19 -6.07 -25.86
N GLN A 678 -0.58 -7.23 -25.62
CA GLN A 678 0.36 -7.89 -26.55
C GLN A 678 1.62 -7.07 -26.89
N ILE A 679 1.96 -6.06 -26.08
CA ILE A 679 3.24 -5.35 -26.20
C ILE A 679 4.33 -6.20 -25.54
N LYS A 680 5.40 -6.50 -26.28
CA LYS A 680 6.56 -7.24 -25.78
C LYS A 680 7.23 -6.50 -24.61
N ILE A 681 7.41 -7.20 -23.50
CA ILE A 681 8.09 -6.69 -22.30
C ILE A 681 9.57 -7.03 -22.39
N ARG A 682 9.89 -8.33 -22.42
CA ARG A 682 11.26 -8.88 -22.46
C ARG A 682 11.25 -10.37 -22.80
N ASP A 683 12.40 -10.86 -23.25
CA ASP A 683 12.63 -12.29 -23.47
C ASP A 683 13.32 -12.90 -22.26
N TYR A 684 13.17 -14.21 -22.10
CA TYR A 684 13.85 -15.04 -21.12
C TYR A 684 14.37 -16.30 -21.80
N SER A 685 15.61 -16.67 -21.51
CA SER A 685 16.17 -17.97 -21.89
C SER A 685 15.98 -18.93 -20.73
N ILE A 686 15.25 -20.02 -20.97
CA ILE A 686 15.00 -21.09 -20.02
C ILE A 686 15.81 -22.30 -20.49
N PHE A 687 16.80 -22.70 -19.71
CA PHE A 687 17.62 -23.88 -19.97
C PHE A 687 17.15 -25.04 -19.10
N LEU A 688 16.82 -26.15 -19.74
CA LEU A 688 16.51 -27.43 -19.10
C LEU A 688 17.83 -28.19 -19.03
N CYS A 689 18.33 -28.36 -17.82
CA CYS A 689 19.63 -28.97 -17.55
C CYS A 689 19.41 -30.34 -16.90
N TYR A 690 20.06 -31.38 -17.41
CA TYR A 690 19.87 -32.76 -16.96
C TYR A 690 21.13 -33.33 -16.32
N ASP A 691 20.93 -34.07 -15.22
CA ASP A 691 21.98 -34.74 -14.43
C ASP A 691 23.10 -33.81 -13.96
N PHE A 692 22.87 -33.11 -12.84
CA PHE A 692 23.84 -32.20 -12.24
C PHE A 692 25.06 -32.95 -11.69
N LYS A 693 26.25 -32.62 -12.21
CA LYS A 693 27.55 -33.24 -11.87
C LYS A 693 28.33 -32.46 -10.80
N GLY A 694 27.80 -31.32 -10.37
CA GLY A 694 28.46 -30.41 -9.44
C GLY A 694 29.04 -29.18 -10.13
N LEU A 695 29.06 -28.07 -9.41
CA LEU A 695 29.59 -26.80 -9.86
C LEU A 695 30.46 -26.20 -8.75
N LYS A 696 31.63 -25.67 -9.12
CA LYS A 696 32.47 -24.96 -8.15
C LYS A 696 32.00 -23.51 -8.04
N GLU A 697 31.34 -23.19 -6.94
CA GLU A 697 30.99 -21.82 -6.58
C GLU A 697 32.26 -21.00 -6.30
N GLU A 698 32.30 -19.80 -6.86
CA GLU A 698 33.34 -18.82 -6.58
C GLU A 698 32.85 -17.88 -5.48
N LYS A 699 33.74 -17.54 -4.55
CA LYS A 699 33.42 -16.54 -3.54
C LYS A 699 33.21 -15.19 -4.24
N PRO A 700 32.19 -14.41 -3.86
CA PRO A 700 31.97 -13.10 -4.43
C PRO A 700 33.21 -12.20 -4.27
N GLU A 701 33.62 -11.53 -5.33
CA GLU A 701 34.79 -10.63 -5.31
C GLU A 701 34.47 -9.26 -4.70
N SER A 702 33.19 -8.90 -4.58
CA SER A 702 32.75 -7.57 -4.10
C SER A 702 31.49 -7.62 -3.21
N TYR A 703 31.47 -6.71 -2.22
CA TYR A 703 30.42 -6.52 -1.21
C TYR A 703 29.47 -5.38 -1.54
#